data_AF-A0A7Y8A1Y8-F1
#
_entry.id   AF-A0A7Y8A1Y8-F1
#
_cell.length_a   1.000
_cell.length_b   1.000
_cell.length_c   1.000
_cell.angle_alpha   90.00
_cell.angle_beta   90.00
_cell.angle_gamma   90.00
#
_symmetry.space_group_name_H-M   'P 1'
#
loop_
_entity.id
_entity.type
_entity.pdbx_description
1 polymer ?
#
loop_
_entity_poly.entity_id
_entity_poly.type
_entity_poly.pdbx_seq_one_letter_code
_entity_poly.pdbx_strand_id
1 'polypeptide(L)'
;MDTQPPSRLDPARPPEGTAYTALFHEDWNLLCPASSMAAVDSPVAYLQALYRFALQLEKTGKGHRPKITLDHRRPDLKALQIDEQSLTALVPQLTIVNQTLAQHLDAFLTNTPGVHRGRTRDDVLGKQRYPLLLPFDLAHRQCWLSLTDGKPPLGELSYRISLKLPLTQRPENTYGVVSQQAFEAQRLLSGLSPAQQNLLTEAFSERPGPVLAGDFFTRHYGSDEHSLKGLQHWLHRTELTAEHTEALLACGRSLPVLSGNVSATALPASTGQPPLHTGAAYVNGPVSAEAPAGLGLAPDENGVTGLQNTSWNRFQRLHRMIRLQRWLQIPFDQLDTLLVSIARSEQQADPGFPLNDNTLRALGVFRYLERRYSLQPEAFCALLHEIPVHAPCTRVSLYDQVFNHTPLAGQPLRVDQRMLALQEPLPEAIRHRLCAGLGLRDTPDSLLWVVDQARQHLPPACPTLTVFGALYRQARIARMFGVSVIDAYHLAHLLGGTVFCKQLVAPHLRPSGGNAPADLLDVLMQMDWLVTWLKDTEQSVDDLRRQLVLDPMAQPPLVQGYLAHLNELVELTRQGLLQPSDLDELALPQPEPATKAAPIQWHAVIVHGILRSHPSLRPTPPKELPKGLVDLIEEQTLSLDPARNNALHDDARQAITKKLGEFYQQLQPLKGKIEAFFSSASHAAYDPALVAQSIKHTARQLARAASAESSTSVLKNLLLTLPDAESFLGLAVSRQVLHTFLQNPEWLNSDQGPGSVLKLTLHTVYLLRRFHDCLDTYGLSQDTVLGYFQHAHSPSTPDPAHAHHRLATMLGWTPGEVKQVIERLPGKRVHTLAHLDWLMRCRETARLTGLSAETLLQAADLPAAYTSEAWKQVGAALMAAPH
;
A
#
# COMPACT_ATOMS: atom_id res chain seq x y z
N MET A 1 45.27 -67.58 76.19
CA MET A 1 45.52 -69.03 76.04
C MET A 1 45.53 -69.33 74.56
N ASP A 2 46.53 -69.93 73.97
CA ASP A 2 47.93 -70.14 74.32
C ASP A 2 48.53 -70.74 73.04
N THR A 3 49.78 -70.41 72.77
CA THR A 3 50.75 -71.28 72.08
C THR A 3 50.45 -71.76 70.66
N GLN A 4 51.12 -71.14 69.68
CA GLN A 4 51.89 -71.89 68.67
C GLN A 4 53.03 -72.65 69.37
N PRO A 5 53.52 -73.81 68.88
CA PRO A 5 54.56 -73.85 67.81
C PRO A 5 54.60 -75.19 67.00
N PRO A 6 55.66 -75.58 66.24
CA PRO A 6 56.19 -74.93 65.04
C PRO A 6 56.58 -75.90 63.86
N SER A 7 56.82 -75.27 62.71
CA SER A 7 57.87 -75.47 61.66
C SER A 7 58.18 -76.83 60.99
N ARG A 8 58.26 -76.78 59.65
CA ARG A 8 59.40 -77.27 58.82
C ARG A 8 59.50 -76.51 57.47
N LEU A 9 60.61 -75.75 57.34
CA LEU A 9 61.46 -75.32 56.18
C LEU A 9 61.12 -75.91 54.79
N ASP A 10 61.33 -75.32 53.60
CA ASP A 10 61.82 -74.06 52.96
C ASP A 10 61.75 -74.35 51.40
N PRO A 11 62.18 -73.56 50.38
CA PRO A 11 62.76 -72.20 50.32
C PRO A 11 62.28 -71.30 49.12
N ALA A 12 62.88 -70.10 49.04
CA ALA A 12 63.09 -69.21 47.87
C ALA A 12 61.98 -68.21 47.44
N ARG A 13 62.14 -66.96 47.92
CA ARG A 13 61.38 -65.75 47.55
C ARG A 13 62.02 -65.10 46.30
N PRO A 14 61.29 -64.77 45.22
CA PRO A 14 61.82 -63.93 44.14
C PRO A 14 61.99 -62.47 44.60
N PRO A 15 62.91 -61.70 43.98
CA PRO A 15 63.10 -60.28 44.26
C PRO A 15 61.82 -59.49 43.93
N GLU A 16 61.58 -58.39 44.66
CA GLU A 16 60.47 -57.45 44.43
C GLU A 16 60.37 -57.08 42.94
N GLY A 17 59.49 -57.78 42.24
CA GLY A 17 59.21 -57.54 40.84
C GLY A 17 58.46 -56.22 40.69
N THR A 18 58.68 -55.57 39.55
CA THR A 18 57.88 -54.48 38.98
C THR A 18 56.41 -54.91 38.82
N ALA A 19 55.70 -55.13 39.92
CA ALA A 19 54.28 -55.41 39.92
C ALA A 19 53.53 -54.11 39.57
N TYR A 20 52.48 -54.22 38.75
CA TYR A 20 51.66 -53.08 38.33
C TYR A 20 51.23 -52.21 39.52
N THR A 21 50.84 -52.85 40.63
CA THR A 21 50.44 -52.21 41.89
C THR A 21 51.57 -51.47 42.62
N ALA A 22 52.83 -51.79 42.34
CA ALA A 22 54.00 -51.08 42.86
C ALA A 22 54.39 -49.85 42.01
N LEU A 23 53.97 -49.81 40.74
CA LEU A 23 54.19 -48.70 39.80
C LEU A 23 52.99 -47.75 39.71
N PHE A 24 51.77 -48.27 39.95
CA PHE A 24 50.51 -47.54 39.93
C PHE A 24 49.74 -47.87 41.22
N HIS A 25 49.65 -46.90 42.14
CA HIS A 25 48.82 -47.05 43.34
C HIS A 25 47.34 -47.08 42.95
N GLU A 26 46.77 -48.29 42.86
CA GLU A 26 45.34 -48.49 42.60
C GLU A 26 44.52 -48.03 43.82
N ASP A 27 43.92 -46.85 43.72
CA ASP A 27 42.91 -46.39 44.67
C ASP A 27 41.55 -46.94 44.23
N TRP A 28 41.08 -47.97 44.93
CA TRP A 28 39.80 -48.64 44.67
C TRP A 28 38.59 -47.69 44.79
N ASN A 29 38.76 -46.52 45.43
CA ASN A 29 37.73 -45.47 45.46
C ASN A 29 37.60 -44.71 44.13
N LEU A 30 38.51 -44.90 43.18
CA LEU A 30 38.49 -44.31 41.84
C LEU A 30 37.75 -45.18 40.80
N LEU A 31 37.20 -46.34 41.20
CA LEU A 31 36.34 -47.13 40.34
C LEU A 31 35.03 -46.37 40.05
N CYS A 32 34.69 -46.25 38.78
CA CYS A 32 33.48 -45.56 38.34
C CYS A 32 32.51 -46.54 37.66
N PRO A 33 31.18 -46.26 37.70
CA PRO A 33 30.20 -47.07 37.00
C PRO A 33 30.42 -47.00 35.48
N ALA A 34 29.98 -48.02 34.72
CA ALA A 34 30.12 -48.06 33.26
C ALA A 34 29.42 -46.88 32.54
N SER A 35 28.40 -46.28 33.17
CA SER A 35 27.72 -45.08 32.68
C SER A 35 28.46 -43.77 33.01
N SER A 36 29.58 -43.84 33.74
CA SER A 36 30.37 -42.67 34.12
C SER A 36 31.12 -42.10 32.93
N MET A 37 31.23 -40.77 32.88
CA MET A 37 32.14 -40.11 31.94
C MET A 37 33.62 -40.51 32.14
N ALA A 38 33.99 -40.93 33.35
CA ALA A 38 35.35 -41.38 33.67
C ALA A 38 35.63 -42.84 33.27
N ALA A 39 34.62 -43.58 32.77
CA ALA A 39 34.81 -44.95 32.31
C ALA A 39 35.77 -44.98 31.11
N VAL A 40 36.61 -46.01 31.03
CA VAL A 40 37.66 -46.14 30.00
C VAL A 40 37.10 -46.31 28.58
N ASP A 41 35.86 -46.78 28.49
CA ASP A 41 35.07 -47.00 27.28
C ASP A 41 33.99 -45.91 27.07
N SER A 42 34.04 -44.84 27.86
CA SER A 42 33.09 -43.73 27.73
C SER A 42 33.29 -42.97 26.40
N PRO A 43 32.26 -42.23 25.94
CA PRO A 43 32.41 -41.32 24.80
C PRO A 43 33.50 -40.27 25.03
N VAL A 44 33.77 -39.90 26.28
CA VAL A 44 34.83 -38.96 26.65
C VAL A 44 36.22 -39.57 26.42
N ALA A 45 36.43 -40.82 26.85
CA ALA A 45 37.67 -41.54 26.59
C ALA A 45 37.92 -41.70 25.08
N TYR A 46 36.85 -42.01 24.32
CA TYR A 46 36.91 -42.07 22.86
C TYR A 46 37.25 -40.71 22.22
N LEU A 47 36.59 -39.62 22.64
CA LEU A 47 36.88 -38.27 22.15
C LEU A 47 38.33 -37.86 22.45
N GLN A 48 38.85 -38.16 23.64
CA GLN A 48 40.23 -37.88 24.01
C GLN A 48 41.22 -38.66 23.13
N ALA A 49 40.95 -39.94 22.88
CA ALA A 49 41.76 -40.77 21.98
C ALA A 49 41.75 -40.21 20.55
N LEU A 50 40.58 -39.85 20.03
CA LEU A 50 40.42 -39.24 18.71
C LEU A 50 41.17 -37.91 18.58
N TYR A 51 41.04 -37.02 19.57
CA TYR A 51 41.73 -35.72 19.56
C TYR A 51 43.25 -35.90 19.55
N ARG A 52 43.79 -36.78 20.40
CA ARG A 52 45.22 -37.11 20.41
C ARG A 52 45.69 -37.73 19.10
N PHE A 53 44.90 -38.64 18.53
CA PHE A 53 45.19 -39.25 17.24
C PHE A 53 45.21 -38.21 16.11
N ALA A 54 44.24 -37.31 16.07
CA ALA A 54 44.21 -36.22 15.08
C ALA A 54 45.45 -35.32 15.18
N LEU A 55 45.88 -34.96 16.39
CA LEU A 55 47.10 -34.16 16.59
C LEU A 55 48.38 -34.91 16.18
N GLN A 56 48.41 -36.24 16.30
CA GLN A 56 49.52 -37.05 15.80
C GLN A 56 49.50 -37.11 14.26
N LEU A 57 48.33 -37.30 13.66
CA LEU A 57 48.15 -37.35 12.21
C LEU A 57 48.59 -36.04 11.53
N GLU A 58 48.34 -34.89 12.14
CA GLU A 58 48.79 -33.60 11.60
C GLU A 58 50.32 -33.51 11.46
N LYS A 59 51.07 -34.26 12.26
CA LYS A 59 52.54 -34.31 12.17
C LYS A 59 53.05 -35.13 10.98
N THR A 60 52.24 -36.02 10.39
CA THR A 60 52.72 -36.99 9.38
C THR A 60 52.65 -36.49 7.93
N GLY A 61 51.85 -35.47 7.63
CA GLY A 61 51.68 -34.98 6.25
C GLY A 61 52.97 -34.41 5.61
N LYS A 62 53.23 -34.76 4.35
CA LYS A 62 54.35 -34.26 3.52
C LYS A 62 53.82 -33.33 2.43
N GLY A 63 54.29 -32.08 2.38
CA GLY A 63 53.89 -31.09 1.37
C GLY A 63 54.49 -29.71 1.64
N HIS A 64 54.51 -28.84 0.62
CA HIS A 64 55.11 -27.50 0.70
C HIS A 64 54.15 -26.37 1.11
N ARG A 65 52.85 -26.67 1.24
CA ARG A 65 51.85 -25.68 1.70
C ARG A 65 51.72 -25.73 3.23
N PRO A 66 51.47 -24.57 3.89
CA PRO A 66 51.19 -24.55 5.32
C PRO A 66 49.98 -25.43 5.66
N LYS A 67 50.11 -26.25 6.70
CA LYS A 67 49.02 -27.14 7.16
C LYS A 67 47.98 -26.32 7.91
N ILE A 68 46.70 -26.52 7.58
CA ILE A 68 45.58 -25.97 8.35
C ILE A 68 45.27 -26.95 9.49
N THR A 69 45.77 -26.66 10.69
CA THR A 69 45.66 -27.56 11.86
C THR A 69 44.25 -27.60 12.44
N LEU A 70 43.97 -28.59 13.29
CA LEU A 70 42.70 -28.73 14.01
C LEU A 70 42.47 -27.53 14.92
N ASP A 71 43.53 -27.09 15.61
CA ASP A 71 43.51 -25.90 16.47
C ASP A 71 43.20 -24.62 15.67
N HIS A 72 43.63 -24.54 14.41
CA HIS A 72 43.28 -23.40 13.54
C HIS A 72 41.83 -23.46 13.04
N ARG A 73 41.30 -24.66 12.74
CA ARG A 73 39.93 -24.86 12.22
C ARG A 73 38.86 -24.81 13.30
N ARG A 74 39.19 -25.28 14.50
CA ARG A 74 38.30 -25.50 15.65
C ARG A 74 39.08 -25.25 16.96
N PRO A 75 39.49 -24.00 17.22
CA PRO A 75 40.21 -23.65 18.45
C PRO A 75 39.37 -23.93 19.71
N ASP A 76 38.05 -23.93 19.56
CA ASP A 76 37.07 -24.23 20.61
C ASP A 76 37.18 -25.66 21.15
N LEU A 77 37.55 -26.64 20.31
CA LEU A 77 37.64 -28.05 20.75
C LEU A 77 38.74 -28.27 21.81
N LYS A 78 39.80 -27.47 21.78
CA LYS A 78 40.88 -27.53 22.76
C LYS A 78 40.44 -26.98 24.13
N ALA A 79 39.56 -25.99 24.13
CA ALA A 79 39.05 -25.32 25.32
C ALA A 79 37.71 -25.90 25.82
N LEU A 80 37.13 -26.88 25.09
CA LEU A 80 35.88 -27.53 25.45
C LEU A 80 36.04 -28.22 26.81
N GLN A 81 35.28 -27.74 27.80
CA GLN A 81 35.18 -28.40 29.08
C GLN A 81 34.33 -29.66 28.92
N ILE A 82 34.80 -30.77 29.49
CA ILE A 82 34.10 -32.04 29.47
C ILE A 82 33.50 -32.26 30.85
N ASP A 83 32.18 -32.20 30.90
CA ASP A 83 31.33 -32.32 32.08
C ASP A 83 30.02 -33.04 31.71
N GLU A 84 29.10 -33.18 32.67
CA GLU A 84 27.84 -33.88 32.43
C GLU A 84 26.96 -33.17 31.39
N GLN A 85 26.95 -31.83 31.41
CA GLN A 85 26.15 -31.03 30.49
C GLN A 85 26.65 -31.15 29.05
N SER A 86 27.94 -31.02 28.80
CA SER A 86 28.55 -31.15 27.47
C SER A 86 28.43 -32.57 26.89
N LEU A 87 28.37 -33.59 27.76
CA LEU A 87 28.20 -34.99 27.34
C LEU A 87 26.74 -35.34 27.00
N THR A 88 25.76 -34.84 27.77
CA THR A 88 24.37 -35.32 27.67
C THR A 88 23.38 -34.29 27.11
N ALA A 89 23.70 -33.00 27.10
CA ALA A 89 22.77 -31.97 26.62
C ALA A 89 22.49 -32.12 25.12
N LEU A 90 21.21 -32.16 24.76
CA LEU A 90 20.76 -32.13 23.38
C LEU A 90 20.79 -30.69 22.86
N VAL A 91 21.64 -30.43 21.87
CA VAL A 91 21.78 -29.11 21.24
C VAL A 91 21.53 -29.22 19.73
N PRO A 92 20.74 -28.31 19.12
CA PRO A 92 20.57 -28.30 17.67
C PRO A 92 21.91 -28.13 16.95
N GLN A 93 22.18 -28.97 15.95
CA GLN A 93 23.43 -28.95 15.19
C GLN A 93 23.71 -27.57 14.55
N LEU A 94 22.67 -26.88 14.09
CA LEU A 94 22.79 -25.54 13.49
C LEU A 94 23.33 -24.50 14.48
N THR A 95 23.03 -24.64 15.78
CA THR A 95 23.57 -23.75 16.82
C THR A 95 25.08 -23.86 16.89
N ILE A 96 25.61 -25.09 16.85
CA ILE A 96 27.07 -25.34 16.87
C ILE A 96 27.72 -24.74 15.62
N VAL A 97 27.11 -24.91 14.45
CA VAL A 97 27.61 -24.33 13.19
C VAL A 97 27.66 -22.80 13.28
N ASN A 98 26.55 -22.17 13.69
CA ASN A 98 26.48 -20.71 13.79
C ASN A 98 27.44 -20.14 14.82
N GLN A 99 27.59 -20.79 15.99
CA GLN A 99 28.57 -20.39 17.00
C GLN A 99 30.00 -20.49 16.47
N THR A 100 30.32 -21.59 15.78
CA THR A 100 31.66 -21.78 15.19
C THR A 100 31.95 -20.69 14.16
N LEU A 101 31.03 -20.42 13.24
CA LEU A 101 31.19 -19.38 12.21
C LEU A 101 31.30 -17.98 12.84
N ALA A 102 30.46 -17.70 13.84
CA ALA A 102 30.46 -16.44 14.57
C ALA A 102 31.81 -16.17 15.25
N GLN A 103 32.37 -17.15 15.95
CA GLN A 103 33.66 -17.02 16.63
C GLN A 103 34.80 -16.69 15.64
N HIS A 104 34.85 -17.39 14.51
CA HIS A 104 35.85 -17.12 13.48
C HIS A 104 35.70 -15.72 12.89
N LEU A 105 34.46 -15.28 12.65
CA LEU A 105 34.18 -13.95 12.15
C LEU A 105 34.55 -12.87 13.19
N ASP A 106 34.22 -13.05 14.46
CA ASP A 106 34.56 -12.13 15.53
C ASP A 106 36.07 -12.00 15.72
N ALA A 107 36.80 -13.13 15.67
CA ALA A 107 38.25 -13.14 15.68
C ALA A 107 38.83 -12.38 14.47
N PHE A 108 38.27 -12.58 13.28
CA PHE A 108 38.68 -11.86 12.07
C PHE A 108 38.46 -10.34 12.20
N LEU A 109 37.28 -9.92 12.67
CA LEU A 109 36.92 -8.51 12.85
C LEU A 109 37.72 -7.82 13.95
N THR A 110 38.21 -8.56 14.94
CA THR A 110 39.05 -8.04 16.02
C THR A 110 40.51 -7.89 15.59
N ASN A 111 41.05 -8.91 14.92
CA ASN A 111 42.49 -9.07 14.72
C ASN A 111 42.99 -8.60 13.36
N THR A 112 42.14 -8.52 12.35
CA THR A 112 42.58 -8.19 10.98
C THR A 112 42.57 -6.68 10.74
N PRO A 113 43.68 -6.07 10.29
CA PRO A 113 43.70 -4.67 9.90
C PRO A 113 42.84 -4.45 8.65
N GLY A 114 42.01 -3.40 8.65
CA GLY A 114 41.16 -3.06 7.51
C GLY A 114 39.92 -2.28 7.89
N VAL A 115 39.07 -2.00 6.90
CA VAL A 115 37.85 -1.17 7.03
C VAL A 115 36.82 -1.75 8.02
N HIS A 116 36.89 -3.05 8.27
CA HIS A 116 35.97 -3.78 9.14
C HIS A 116 36.45 -3.97 10.58
N ARG A 117 37.67 -3.52 10.90
CA ARG A 117 38.25 -3.73 12.24
C ARG A 117 37.41 -3.06 13.33
N GLY A 118 37.07 -3.83 14.38
CA GLY A 118 36.30 -3.33 15.52
C GLY A 118 34.81 -3.06 15.23
N ARG A 119 34.31 -3.44 14.05
CA ARG A 119 32.88 -3.35 13.73
C ARG A 119 32.12 -4.60 14.18
N THR A 120 30.83 -4.46 14.41
CA THR A 120 29.96 -5.60 14.74
C THR A 120 29.69 -6.45 13.50
N ARG A 121 29.42 -7.76 13.68
CA ARG A 121 29.07 -8.67 12.59
C ARG A 121 27.89 -8.16 11.78
N ASP A 122 26.84 -7.68 12.45
CA ASP A 122 25.61 -7.21 11.82
C ASP A 122 25.87 -5.97 10.95
N ASP A 123 26.72 -5.04 11.39
CA ASP A 123 27.10 -3.87 10.58
C ASP A 123 27.85 -4.30 9.30
N VAL A 124 28.74 -5.28 9.43
CA VAL A 124 29.52 -5.79 8.30
C VAL A 124 28.62 -6.54 7.31
N LEU A 125 27.80 -7.49 7.79
CA LEU A 125 26.89 -8.27 6.94
C LEU A 125 25.83 -7.40 6.25
N GLY A 126 25.39 -6.31 6.88
CA GLY A 126 24.48 -5.34 6.28
C GLY A 126 25.11 -4.48 5.18
N LYS A 127 26.44 -4.38 5.12
CA LYS A 127 27.18 -3.54 4.15
C LYS A 127 27.89 -4.34 3.06
N GLN A 128 28.18 -5.62 3.33
CA GLN A 128 28.82 -6.49 2.37
C GLN A 128 27.90 -6.76 1.17
N ARG A 129 28.53 -6.93 0.00
CA ARG A 129 27.83 -7.17 -1.26
C ARG A 129 28.13 -8.55 -1.85
N TYR A 130 29.24 -9.19 -1.48
CA TYR A 130 29.55 -10.55 -1.90
C TYR A 130 29.66 -11.48 -0.68
N PRO A 131 29.10 -12.72 -0.71
CA PRO A 131 28.38 -13.36 -1.81
C PRO A 131 27.04 -12.68 -2.16
N LEU A 132 26.45 -13.02 -3.31
CA LEU A 132 25.22 -12.39 -3.84
C LEU A 132 23.97 -12.57 -2.95
N LEU A 133 24.05 -13.37 -1.88
CA LEU A 133 23.04 -13.43 -0.82
C LEU A 133 23.02 -12.17 0.06
N LEU A 134 24.12 -11.43 0.13
CA LEU A 134 24.27 -10.20 0.91
C LEU A 134 23.78 -8.96 0.11
N PRO A 135 23.32 -7.90 0.80
CA PRO A 135 23.41 -7.64 2.24
C PRO A 135 22.39 -8.39 3.12
N PHE A 136 22.78 -8.68 4.36
CA PHE A 136 21.91 -9.26 5.39
C PHE A 136 21.69 -8.27 6.54
N ASP A 137 20.43 -7.91 6.79
CA ASP A 137 20.02 -7.01 7.87
C ASP A 137 19.22 -7.81 8.92
N LEU A 138 19.82 -7.98 10.10
CA LEU A 138 19.23 -8.77 11.18
C LEU A 138 17.91 -8.17 11.69
N ALA A 139 17.87 -6.86 11.90
CA ALA A 139 16.72 -6.17 12.47
C ALA A 139 15.51 -6.26 11.52
N HIS A 140 15.74 -6.00 10.23
CA HIS A 140 14.73 -6.22 9.21
C HIS A 140 14.27 -7.69 9.17
N ARG A 141 15.20 -8.64 9.25
CA ARG A 141 14.85 -10.07 9.20
C ARG A 141 14.00 -10.49 10.38
N GLN A 142 14.27 -9.98 11.58
CA GLN A 142 13.44 -10.19 12.77
C GLN A 142 12.02 -9.65 12.56
N CYS A 143 11.89 -8.41 12.06
CA CYS A 143 10.58 -7.85 11.74
C CYS A 143 9.82 -8.72 10.72
N TRP A 144 10.49 -9.09 9.63
CA TRP A 144 9.88 -9.88 8.56
C TRP A 144 9.43 -11.26 9.04
N LEU A 145 10.26 -11.97 9.81
CA LEU A 145 9.94 -13.30 10.34
C LEU A 145 8.82 -13.26 11.40
N SER A 146 8.73 -12.20 12.18
CA SER A 146 7.72 -12.10 13.24
C SER A 146 6.34 -11.70 12.72
N LEU A 147 6.29 -11.10 11.53
CA LEU A 147 5.07 -10.73 10.82
C LEU A 147 4.70 -11.74 9.72
N THR A 148 5.24 -12.96 9.77
CA THR A 148 4.71 -14.08 8.97
C THR A 148 3.43 -14.64 9.60
N ASP A 149 2.79 -15.62 8.95
CA ASP A 149 1.66 -16.38 9.51
C ASP A 149 0.34 -15.60 9.68
N GLY A 150 -0.04 -14.83 8.65
CA GLY A 150 -1.33 -14.13 8.61
C GLY A 150 -1.35 -12.78 9.34
N LYS A 151 -0.22 -12.38 9.95
CA LYS A 151 -0.03 -11.03 10.49
C LYS A 151 0.22 -10.02 9.36
N PRO A 152 -0.17 -8.75 9.55
CA PRO A 152 0.07 -7.71 8.55
C PRO A 152 1.59 -7.41 8.42
N PRO A 153 2.17 -7.39 7.21
CA PRO A 153 3.55 -6.99 6.97
C PRO A 153 3.77 -5.50 7.26
N LEU A 154 5.03 -5.10 7.43
CA LEU A 154 5.42 -3.73 7.85
C LEU A 154 4.72 -2.60 7.09
N GLY A 155 4.72 -2.63 5.75
CA GLY A 155 4.07 -1.59 4.95
C GLY A 155 2.54 -1.56 5.11
N GLU A 156 1.90 -2.69 5.42
CA GLU A 156 0.45 -2.77 5.65
C GLU A 156 0.06 -2.12 6.98
N LEU A 157 0.96 -2.09 7.97
CA LEU A 157 0.71 -1.44 9.26
C LEU A 157 0.32 0.03 9.07
N SER A 158 1.06 0.77 8.23
CA SER A 158 0.78 2.18 7.93
C SER A 158 -0.58 2.39 7.26
N TYR A 159 -1.05 1.43 6.46
CA TYR A 159 -2.39 1.46 5.86
C TYR A 159 -3.49 1.18 6.90
N ARG A 160 -3.29 0.21 7.80
CA ARG A 160 -4.26 -0.12 8.85
C ARG A 160 -4.44 1.00 9.86
N ILE A 161 -3.34 1.63 10.27
CA ILE A 161 -3.36 2.74 11.25
C ILE A 161 -3.28 4.12 10.57
N SER A 162 -3.61 4.22 9.29
CA SER A 162 -3.56 5.50 8.57
C SER A 162 -4.46 6.55 9.25
N LEU A 163 -3.94 7.76 9.46
CA LEU A 163 -4.70 8.85 10.10
C LEU A 163 -5.87 9.30 9.25
N LYS A 164 -5.73 9.25 7.93
CA LYS A 164 -6.76 9.63 6.96
C LYS A 164 -7.07 8.45 6.05
N LEU A 165 -8.31 8.02 6.09
CA LEU A 165 -8.83 6.98 5.19
C LEU A 165 -9.22 7.61 3.84
N PRO A 166 -9.31 6.82 2.76
CA PRO A 166 -9.65 7.32 1.43
C PRO A 166 -11.17 7.56 1.28
N LEU A 167 -11.75 8.25 2.26
CA LEU A 167 -13.16 8.56 2.38
C LEU A 167 -13.53 9.92 1.77
N THR A 168 -12.52 10.69 1.38
CA THR A 168 -12.64 12.03 0.82
C THR A 168 -11.92 12.03 -0.52
N GLN A 169 -12.60 12.47 -1.59
CA GLN A 169 -12.07 12.59 -2.97
C GLN A 169 -11.00 13.70 -3.08
N ARG A 170 -9.92 13.56 -2.31
CA ARG A 170 -8.78 14.49 -2.32
C ARG A 170 -7.91 14.21 -3.55
N PRO A 171 -7.29 15.24 -4.15
CA PRO A 171 -6.41 15.06 -5.31
C PRO A 171 -5.10 14.30 -4.96
N GLU A 172 -4.68 14.40 -3.70
CA GLU A 172 -3.50 13.74 -3.14
C GLU A 172 -3.88 12.43 -2.43
N ASN A 173 -3.01 11.42 -2.51
CA ASN A 173 -3.19 10.21 -1.71
C ASN A 173 -2.85 10.52 -0.24
N THR A 174 -3.82 10.30 0.64
CA THR A 174 -3.64 10.42 2.10
C THR A 174 -3.72 9.08 2.83
N TYR A 175 -4.06 8.00 2.10
CA TYR A 175 -4.17 6.66 2.66
C TYR A 175 -2.80 5.98 2.74
N GLY A 176 -2.48 5.45 3.92
CA GLY A 176 -1.15 4.94 4.26
C GLY A 176 -0.24 5.97 4.93
N VAL A 177 -0.72 7.21 5.14
CA VAL A 177 0.01 8.26 5.85
C VAL A 177 -0.23 8.13 7.36
N VAL A 178 0.86 8.04 8.12
CA VAL A 178 0.91 8.11 9.59
C VAL A 178 1.81 9.27 10.00
N SER A 179 3.12 9.08 10.03
CA SER A 179 4.11 10.19 10.05
C SER A 179 4.86 10.30 8.72
N GLN A 180 5.13 9.17 8.08
CA GLN A 180 5.73 9.10 6.75
C GLN A 180 4.67 9.22 5.65
N GLN A 181 5.10 9.62 4.45
CA GLN A 181 4.25 9.64 3.28
C GLN A 181 3.88 8.22 2.81
N ALA A 182 2.74 8.07 2.11
CA ALA A 182 2.22 6.76 1.69
C ALA A 182 3.17 5.98 0.77
N PHE A 183 4.03 6.67 0.01
CA PHE A 183 5.01 5.99 -0.84
C PHE A 183 6.05 5.20 -0.04
N GLU A 184 6.40 5.62 1.19
CA GLU A 184 7.29 4.86 2.08
C GLU A 184 6.63 3.54 2.51
N ALA A 185 5.34 3.57 2.84
CA ALA A 185 4.58 2.36 3.14
C ALA A 185 4.57 1.39 1.94
N GLN A 186 4.38 1.90 0.72
CA GLN A 186 4.47 1.09 -0.50
C GLN A 186 5.86 0.47 -0.70
N ARG A 187 6.94 1.18 -0.38
CA ARG A 187 8.30 0.61 -0.42
C ARG A 187 8.49 -0.49 0.61
N LEU A 188 8.00 -0.30 1.84
CA LEU A 188 8.06 -1.30 2.91
C LEU A 188 7.25 -2.58 2.58
N LEU A 189 6.19 -2.48 1.76
CA LEU A 189 5.45 -3.65 1.28
C LEU A 189 6.31 -4.61 0.45
N SER A 190 7.44 -4.16 -0.12
CA SER A 190 8.34 -5.02 -0.91
C SER A 190 8.96 -6.15 -0.07
N GLY A 191 9.06 -5.97 1.24
CA GLY A 191 9.75 -6.89 2.15
C GLY A 191 11.27 -6.92 1.96
N LEU A 192 11.83 -5.90 1.28
CA LEU A 192 13.26 -5.72 1.11
C LEU A 192 13.83 -4.84 2.24
N SER A 193 14.99 -5.23 2.77
CA SER A 193 15.67 -4.45 3.81
C SER A 193 16.16 -3.10 3.26
N PRO A 194 16.43 -2.11 4.14
CA PRO A 194 16.96 -0.82 3.68
C PRO A 194 18.25 -0.94 2.86
N ALA A 195 19.16 -1.84 3.26
CA ALA A 195 20.39 -2.11 2.53
C ALA A 195 20.13 -2.71 1.14
N GLN A 196 19.12 -3.59 1.01
CA GLN A 196 18.71 -4.18 -0.27
C GLN A 196 18.08 -3.13 -1.19
N GLN A 197 17.18 -2.30 -0.66
CA GLN A 197 16.56 -1.22 -1.41
C GLN A 197 17.60 -0.24 -1.96
N ASN A 198 18.53 0.22 -1.11
CA ASN A 198 19.61 1.11 -1.52
C ASN A 198 20.53 0.49 -2.57
N LEU A 199 20.82 -0.82 -2.48
CA LEU A 199 21.63 -1.50 -3.49
C LEU A 199 20.95 -1.50 -4.86
N LEU A 200 19.62 -1.62 -4.90
CA LEU A 200 18.86 -1.60 -6.14
C LEU A 200 18.81 -0.19 -6.74
N THR A 201 18.55 0.83 -5.93
CA THR A 201 18.34 2.21 -6.38
C THR A 201 19.61 3.05 -6.47
N GLU A 202 20.78 2.49 -6.15
CA GLU A 202 22.04 3.22 -6.32
C GLU A 202 22.23 3.63 -7.80
N ALA A 203 22.62 4.89 -8.01
CA ALA A 203 22.87 5.43 -9.34
C ALA A 203 23.94 4.61 -10.07
N PHE A 204 23.77 4.45 -11.38
CA PHE A 204 24.81 3.85 -12.20
C PHE A 204 26.05 4.74 -12.21
N SER A 205 27.20 4.15 -11.92
CA SER A 205 28.48 4.86 -12.02
C SER A 205 29.03 4.77 -13.44
N GLU A 206 29.67 5.85 -13.89
CA GLU A 206 30.54 5.81 -15.07
C GLU A 206 31.72 4.87 -14.81
N ARG A 207 32.31 4.30 -15.88
CA ARG A 207 33.44 3.38 -15.72
C ARG A 207 34.65 4.17 -15.19
N PRO A 208 35.12 3.89 -13.96
CA PRO A 208 36.26 4.60 -13.41
C PRO A 208 37.57 4.01 -13.98
N GLY A 209 38.71 4.55 -13.55
CA GLY A 209 40.02 3.98 -13.88
C GLY A 209 40.17 2.51 -13.42
N PRO A 210 41.16 1.75 -13.97
CA PRO A 210 41.25 0.30 -13.82
C PRO A 210 41.22 -0.22 -12.37
N VAL A 211 41.87 0.50 -11.44
CA VAL A 211 41.93 0.12 -10.02
C VAL A 211 40.54 0.15 -9.37
N LEU A 212 39.83 1.27 -9.49
CA LEU A 212 38.48 1.42 -8.94
C LEU A 212 37.46 0.50 -9.64
N ALA A 213 37.69 0.19 -10.93
CA ALA A 213 36.89 -0.81 -11.63
C ALA A 213 37.13 -2.21 -11.06
N GLY A 214 38.39 -2.57 -10.77
CA GLY A 214 38.74 -3.81 -10.08
C GLY A 214 38.10 -3.95 -8.69
N ASP A 215 38.04 -2.84 -7.93
CA ASP A 215 37.37 -2.78 -6.63
C ASP A 215 35.86 -3.08 -6.74
N PHE A 216 35.19 -2.60 -7.79
CA PHE A 216 33.78 -2.90 -8.04
C PHE A 216 33.54 -4.40 -8.26
N PHE A 217 34.29 -5.05 -9.16
CA PHE A 217 34.11 -6.47 -9.43
C PHE A 217 34.43 -7.33 -8.20
N THR A 218 35.50 -6.99 -7.48
CA THR A 218 35.84 -7.65 -6.21
C THR A 218 34.73 -7.46 -5.18
N ARG A 219 34.16 -6.26 -5.06
CA ARG A 219 33.09 -5.99 -4.09
C ARG A 219 31.76 -6.68 -4.42
N HIS A 220 31.39 -6.76 -5.70
CA HIS A 220 30.06 -7.23 -6.12
C HIS A 220 30.01 -8.70 -6.55
N TYR A 221 31.13 -9.25 -7.03
CA TYR A 221 31.28 -10.61 -7.55
C TYR A 221 32.44 -11.38 -6.87
N GLY A 222 33.31 -10.69 -6.11
CA GLY A 222 34.51 -11.26 -5.47
C GLY A 222 35.54 -11.83 -6.45
N SER A 223 35.55 -11.30 -7.67
CA SER A 223 36.42 -11.72 -8.78
C SER A 223 36.83 -10.50 -9.59
N ASP A 224 37.78 -10.65 -10.50
CA ASP A 224 38.07 -9.68 -11.56
C ASP A 224 37.12 -9.84 -12.77
N GLU A 225 37.05 -8.80 -13.61
CA GLU A 225 36.20 -8.74 -14.82
C GLU A 225 36.53 -9.81 -15.85
N HIS A 226 37.82 -10.11 -16.06
CA HIS A 226 38.26 -11.00 -17.12
C HIS A 226 37.83 -12.44 -16.81
N SER A 227 38.09 -12.91 -15.60
CA SER A 227 37.69 -14.24 -15.14
C SER A 227 36.17 -14.44 -15.17
N LEU A 228 35.39 -13.39 -14.91
CA LEU A 228 33.92 -13.45 -14.93
C LEU A 228 33.33 -13.72 -16.31
N LYS A 229 34.09 -13.53 -17.40
CA LYS A 229 33.61 -13.84 -18.75
C LYS A 229 33.50 -15.35 -18.99
N GLY A 230 34.30 -16.18 -18.33
CA GLY A 230 34.22 -17.64 -18.47
C GLY A 230 32.98 -18.22 -17.78
N LEU A 231 32.19 -19.06 -18.47
CA LEU A 231 30.91 -19.55 -17.95
C LEU A 231 31.07 -20.32 -16.64
N GLN A 232 32.03 -21.23 -16.51
CA GLN A 232 32.21 -22.00 -15.27
C GLN A 232 32.53 -21.11 -14.07
N HIS A 233 33.39 -20.11 -14.26
CA HIS A 233 33.73 -19.16 -13.20
C HIS A 233 32.54 -18.26 -12.88
N TRP A 234 31.82 -17.78 -13.89
CA TRP A 234 30.56 -17.04 -13.72
C TRP A 234 29.56 -17.83 -12.86
N LEU A 235 29.30 -19.10 -13.18
CA LEU A 235 28.37 -19.96 -12.43
C LEU A 235 28.84 -20.12 -10.98
N HIS A 236 30.13 -20.34 -10.74
CA HIS A 236 30.68 -20.46 -9.39
C HIS A 236 30.59 -19.16 -8.58
N ARG A 237 30.95 -18.01 -9.18
CA ARG A 237 30.91 -16.70 -8.49
C ARG A 237 29.48 -16.19 -8.28
N THR A 238 28.57 -16.53 -9.19
CA THR A 238 27.19 -16.09 -9.09
C THR A 238 26.29 -17.07 -8.35
N GLU A 239 26.71 -18.33 -8.18
CA GLU A 239 25.90 -19.44 -7.67
C GLU A 239 24.62 -19.64 -8.51
N LEU A 240 24.66 -19.29 -9.81
CA LEU A 240 23.59 -19.61 -10.75
C LEU A 240 23.82 -21.00 -11.36
N THR A 241 22.73 -21.62 -11.81
CA THR A 241 22.81 -22.78 -12.71
C THR A 241 22.97 -22.31 -14.15
N ALA A 242 23.33 -23.23 -15.05
CA ALA A 242 23.37 -22.94 -16.49
C ALA A 242 21.99 -22.47 -17.01
N GLU A 243 20.92 -23.16 -16.59
CA GLU A 243 19.54 -22.80 -16.95
C GLU A 243 19.14 -21.41 -16.43
N HIS A 244 19.49 -21.07 -15.18
CA HIS A 244 19.25 -19.73 -14.66
C HIS A 244 20.06 -18.66 -15.41
N THR A 245 21.26 -18.98 -15.88
CA THR A 245 22.06 -18.07 -16.70
C THR A 245 21.44 -17.88 -18.08
N GLU A 246 20.98 -18.96 -18.75
CA GLU A 246 20.24 -18.85 -20.02
C GLU A 246 18.98 -17.99 -19.85
N ALA A 247 18.23 -18.19 -18.75
CA ALA A 247 17.04 -17.39 -18.43
C ALA A 247 17.34 -15.92 -18.17
N LEU A 248 18.40 -15.62 -17.41
CA LEU A 248 18.85 -14.25 -17.13
C LEU A 248 19.25 -13.49 -18.41
N LEU A 249 19.84 -14.19 -19.38
CA LEU A 249 20.33 -13.61 -20.63
C LEU A 249 19.31 -13.74 -21.78
N ALA A 250 18.16 -14.38 -21.53
CA ALA A 250 17.13 -14.66 -22.52
C ALA A 250 17.66 -15.37 -23.78
N CYS A 251 18.53 -16.37 -23.58
CA CYS A 251 19.14 -17.15 -24.65
C CYS A 251 18.83 -18.65 -24.49
N GLY A 252 19.28 -19.47 -25.46
CA GLY A 252 19.07 -20.92 -25.42
C GLY A 252 17.58 -21.28 -25.35
N ARG A 253 17.19 -22.05 -24.33
CA ARG A 253 15.79 -22.44 -24.11
C ARG A 253 14.89 -21.31 -23.58
N SER A 254 15.50 -20.22 -23.12
CA SER A 254 14.78 -19.05 -22.58
C SER A 254 14.65 -17.92 -23.60
N LEU A 255 14.91 -18.19 -24.88
CA LEU A 255 14.74 -17.22 -25.94
C LEU A 255 13.27 -16.76 -26.01
N PRO A 256 12.99 -15.45 -25.97
CA PRO A 256 11.63 -14.94 -25.97
C PRO A 256 11.00 -15.17 -27.35
N VAL A 257 9.87 -15.84 -27.35
CA VAL A 257 9.07 -16.12 -28.54
C VAL A 257 7.87 -15.18 -28.53
N LEU A 258 7.67 -14.49 -29.64
CA LEU A 258 6.45 -13.70 -29.88
C LEU A 258 5.26 -14.65 -30.06
N SER A 259 4.13 -14.33 -29.45
CA SER A 259 2.86 -15.02 -29.70
C SER A 259 2.61 -15.22 -31.20
N GLY A 260 2.24 -16.43 -31.60
CA GLY A 260 1.84 -16.72 -32.98
C GLY A 260 0.55 -16.00 -33.44
N ASN A 261 -0.13 -15.32 -32.52
CA ASN A 261 -1.33 -14.52 -32.77
C ASN A 261 -1.03 -13.02 -32.81
N VAL A 262 0.23 -12.60 -32.79
CA VAL A 262 0.63 -11.19 -32.87
C VAL A 262 1.62 -11.02 -34.01
N SER A 263 1.30 -10.14 -34.96
CA SER A 263 2.23 -9.78 -36.03
C SER A 263 3.33 -8.85 -35.50
N ALA A 264 4.57 -9.10 -35.88
CA ALA A 264 5.70 -8.22 -35.53
C ALA A 264 5.51 -6.78 -36.04
N THR A 265 4.81 -6.58 -37.15
CA THR A 265 4.49 -5.25 -37.70
C THR A 265 3.39 -4.53 -36.92
N ALA A 266 2.64 -5.25 -36.09
CA ALA A 266 1.55 -4.72 -35.27
C ALA A 266 2.00 -4.30 -33.87
N LEU A 267 3.25 -4.59 -33.49
CA LEU A 267 3.82 -4.12 -32.22
C LEU A 267 3.92 -2.58 -32.22
N PRO A 268 3.62 -1.93 -31.09
CA PRO A 268 3.75 -0.48 -30.98
C PRO A 268 5.21 -0.08 -31.18
N ALA A 269 5.50 0.79 -32.15
CA ALA A 269 6.83 1.40 -32.21
C ALA A 269 6.99 2.33 -31.01
N SER A 270 8.11 2.20 -30.32
CA SER A 270 8.52 3.04 -29.20
C SER A 270 8.87 4.45 -29.68
N THR A 271 7.88 5.27 -30.06
CA THR A 271 8.10 6.66 -30.46
C THR A 271 8.62 7.45 -29.26
N GLY A 272 9.86 7.93 -29.33
CA GLY A 272 10.50 8.71 -28.26
C GLY A 272 11.11 7.89 -27.12
N GLN A 273 11.12 6.55 -27.20
CA GLN A 273 11.79 5.69 -26.21
C GLN A 273 12.80 4.76 -26.90
N PRO A 274 13.97 4.49 -26.30
CA PRO A 274 14.99 3.67 -26.94
C PRO A 274 14.53 2.21 -27.10
N PRO A 275 15.00 1.50 -28.15
CA PRO A 275 14.71 0.09 -28.32
C PRO A 275 15.32 -0.72 -27.17
N LEU A 276 14.70 -1.85 -26.84
CA LEU A 276 15.14 -2.76 -25.77
C LEU A 276 15.34 -4.18 -26.33
N HIS A 277 16.20 -4.95 -25.68
CA HIS A 277 16.37 -6.37 -25.98
C HIS A 277 15.24 -7.16 -25.33
N THR A 278 14.34 -7.75 -26.13
CA THR A 278 13.24 -8.57 -25.62
C THR A 278 13.75 -9.67 -24.68
N GLY A 279 13.05 -9.90 -23.56
CA GLY A 279 13.32 -10.98 -22.60
C GLY A 279 14.47 -10.74 -21.61
N ALA A 280 15.38 -9.81 -21.92
CA ALA A 280 16.52 -9.43 -21.08
C ALA A 280 16.76 -7.90 -21.17
N ALA A 281 15.69 -7.12 -21.19
CA ALA A 281 15.72 -5.69 -21.43
C ALA A 281 16.44 -4.94 -20.29
N TYR A 282 16.17 -5.30 -19.04
CA TYR A 282 16.75 -4.65 -17.88
C TYR A 282 18.26 -4.85 -17.82
N VAL A 283 18.74 -6.07 -18.03
CA VAL A 283 20.18 -6.39 -17.91
C VAL A 283 21.01 -5.84 -19.05
N ASN A 284 20.44 -5.76 -20.25
CA ASN A 284 21.11 -5.18 -21.40
C ASN A 284 21.07 -3.65 -21.41
N GLY A 285 20.02 -3.06 -20.83
CA GLY A 285 19.72 -1.64 -20.94
C GLY A 285 19.19 -1.25 -22.33
N PRO A 286 19.02 0.06 -22.57
CA PRO A 286 18.69 0.61 -23.89
C PRO A 286 19.67 0.16 -24.98
N VAL A 287 19.16 -0.21 -26.14
CA VAL A 287 19.98 -0.48 -27.33
C VAL A 287 20.66 0.83 -27.76
N SER A 288 21.98 0.81 -27.86
CA SER A 288 22.79 1.95 -28.29
C SER A 288 23.70 1.58 -29.45
N ALA A 289 24.26 2.58 -30.14
CA ALA A 289 25.23 2.35 -31.21
C ALA A 289 26.50 1.64 -30.70
N GLU A 290 26.88 1.86 -29.43
CA GLU A 290 28.05 1.25 -28.80
C GLU A 290 27.80 -0.18 -28.33
N ALA A 291 26.54 -0.57 -28.10
CA ALA A 291 26.15 -1.90 -27.64
C ALA A 291 24.89 -2.41 -28.37
N PRO A 292 24.96 -2.65 -29.69
CA PRO A 292 23.78 -3.03 -30.49
C PRO A 292 23.33 -4.48 -30.25
N ALA A 293 24.23 -5.36 -29.80
CA ALA A 293 23.94 -6.77 -29.54
C ALA A 293 23.68 -7.02 -28.04
N GLY A 294 22.74 -7.92 -27.74
CA GLY A 294 22.42 -8.33 -26.38
C GLY A 294 23.50 -9.23 -25.78
N LEU A 295 23.55 -9.34 -24.45
CA LEU A 295 24.31 -10.36 -23.74
C LEU A 295 23.92 -11.75 -24.23
N GLY A 296 24.89 -12.66 -24.28
CA GLY A 296 24.66 -14.03 -24.69
C GLY A 296 25.78 -14.96 -24.26
N LEU A 297 25.68 -16.22 -24.68
CA LEU A 297 26.68 -17.24 -24.46
C LEU A 297 27.24 -17.69 -25.80
N ALA A 298 28.57 -17.67 -25.94
CA ALA A 298 29.24 -18.23 -27.11
C ALA A 298 30.62 -18.77 -26.72
N PRO A 299 31.15 -19.77 -27.44
CA PRO A 299 32.54 -20.19 -27.28
C PRO A 299 33.50 -19.03 -27.60
N ASP A 300 34.56 -18.91 -26.82
CA ASP A 300 35.71 -18.07 -27.14
C ASP A 300 36.58 -18.70 -28.25
N GLU A 301 37.68 -18.04 -28.60
CA GLU A 301 38.63 -18.51 -29.62
C GLU A 301 39.24 -19.88 -29.30
N ASN A 302 39.22 -20.29 -28.03
CA ASN A 302 39.73 -21.57 -27.53
C ASN A 302 38.61 -22.63 -27.36
N GLY A 303 37.37 -22.32 -27.76
CA GLY A 303 36.21 -23.21 -27.65
C GLY A 303 35.55 -23.23 -26.27
N VAL A 304 35.97 -22.38 -25.33
CA VAL A 304 35.40 -22.30 -23.97
C VAL A 304 34.20 -21.36 -23.98
N THR A 305 33.02 -21.85 -23.61
CA THR A 305 31.81 -21.03 -23.55
C THR A 305 31.94 -19.94 -22.48
N GLY A 306 31.62 -18.69 -22.87
CA GLY A 306 31.64 -17.53 -21.99
C GLY A 306 30.56 -16.52 -22.32
N LEU A 307 30.43 -15.53 -21.43
CA LEU A 307 29.57 -14.36 -21.60
C LEU A 307 30.08 -13.47 -22.72
N GLN A 308 29.20 -13.11 -23.63
CA GLN A 308 29.46 -12.22 -24.76
C GLN A 308 28.77 -10.87 -24.59
N ASN A 309 29.28 -9.85 -25.30
CA ASN A 309 28.75 -8.48 -25.31
C ASN A 309 28.62 -7.88 -23.90
N THR A 310 29.52 -8.24 -22.98
CA THR A 310 29.55 -7.69 -21.62
C THR A 310 29.99 -6.23 -21.62
N SER A 311 29.47 -5.42 -20.71
CA SER A 311 29.92 -4.04 -20.49
C SER A 311 29.86 -3.68 -19.00
N TRP A 312 30.51 -2.57 -18.64
CA TRP A 312 30.49 -2.03 -17.27
C TRP A 312 29.05 -1.83 -16.74
N ASN A 313 28.19 -1.21 -17.55
CA ASN A 313 26.80 -0.97 -17.17
C ASN A 313 25.99 -2.28 -17.07
N ARG A 314 26.25 -3.26 -17.95
CA ARG A 314 25.61 -4.57 -17.90
C ARG A 314 25.99 -5.35 -16.64
N PHE A 315 27.24 -5.31 -16.19
CA PHE A 315 27.63 -5.93 -14.91
C PHE A 315 27.01 -5.24 -13.70
N GLN A 316 26.80 -3.93 -13.73
CA GLN A 316 26.02 -3.22 -12.71
C GLN A 316 24.56 -3.73 -12.65
N ARG A 317 23.93 -3.96 -13.80
CA ARG A 317 22.54 -4.46 -13.87
C ARG A 317 22.43 -5.94 -13.49
N LEU A 318 23.34 -6.79 -13.98
CA LEU A 318 23.33 -8.24 -13.73
C LEU A 318 23.32 -8.54 -12.23
N HIS A 319 24.20 -7.90 -11.45
CA HIS A 319 24.26 -8.16 -10.02
C HIS A 319 22.98 -7.71 -9.28
N ARG A 320 22.28 -6.67 -9.76
CA ARG A 320 20.99 -6.22 -9.23
C ARG A 320 19.89 -7.20 -9.59
N MET A 321 19.81 -7.63 -10.85
CA MET A 321 18.82 -8.59 -11.35
C MET A 321 18.92 -9.94 -10.62
N ILE A 322 20.13 -10.48 -10.47
CA ILE A 322 20.36 -11.77 -9.77
C ILE A 322 19.90 -11.68 -8.31
N ARG A 323 20.26 -10.59 -7.61
CA ARG A 323 19.83 -10.39 -6.22
C ARG A 323 18.33 -10.23 -6.10
N LEU A 324 17.75 -9.39 -6.96
CA LEU A 324 16.32 -9.14 -6.97
C LEU A 324 15.53 -10.43 -7.23
N GLN A 325 15.97 -11.24 -8.19
CA GLN A 325 15.39 -12.55 -8.46
C GLN A 325 15.45 -13.47 -7.24
N ARG A 326 16.56 -13.49 -6.49
CA ARG A 326 16.67 -14.30 -5.26
C ARG A 326 15.79 -13.81 -4.13
N TRP A 327 15.66 -12.50 -3.95
CA TRP A 327 14.83 -11.95 -2.88
C TRP A 327 13.34 -12.11 -3.19
N LEU A 328 12.98 -12.04 -4.46
CA LEU A 328 11.60 -12.10 -4.93
C LEU A 328 11.14 -13.50 -5.35
N GLN A 329 12.05 -14.40 -5.74
CA GLN A 329 11.70 -15.71 -6.29
C GLN A 329 10.76 -15.62 -7.52
N ILE A 330 10.86 -14.53 -8.30
CA ILE A 330 10.14 -14.37 -9.58
C ILE A 330 11.06 -14.82 -10.71
N PRO A 331 10.62 -15.65 -11.68
CA PRO A 331 11.44 -16.05 -12.83
C PRO A 331 12.02 -14.85 -13.59
N PHE A 332 13.25 -14.98 -14.14
CA PHE A 332 13.97 -13.85 -14.77
C PHE A 332 13.19 -13.20 -15.92
N ASP A 333 12.50 -13.99 -16.76
CA ASP A 333 11.69 -13.50 -17.88
C ASP A 333 10.50 -12.64 -17.42
N GLN A 334 9.81 -13.09 -16.36
CA GLN A 334 8.69 -12.36 -15.78
C GLN A 334 9.16 -11.12 -15.01
N LEU A 335 10.29 -11.23 -14.30
CA LEU A 335 10.88 -10.10 -13.58
C LEU A 335 11.36 -9.03 -14.56
N ASP A 336 11.98 -9.41 -15.68
CA ASP A 336 12.40 -8.47 -16.72
C ASP A 336 11.18 -7.72 -17.28
N THR A 337 10.14 -8.46 -17.64
CA THR A 337 8.87 -7.91 -18.12
C THR A 337 8.25 -6.96 -17.10
N LEU A 338 8.26 -7.32 -15.81
CA LEU A 338 7.75 -6.48 -14.73
C LEU A 338 8.51 -5.18 -14.59
N LEU A 339 9.84 -5.22 -14.59
CA LEU A 339 10.68 -4.02 -14.54
C LEU A 339 10.43 -3.09 -15.74
N VAL A 340 10.26 -3.67 -16.94
CA VAL A 340 9.91 -2.93 -18.16
C VAL A 340 8.54 -2.30 -18.07
N SER A 341 7.51 -3.02 -17.63
CA SER A 341 6.16 -2.48 -17.47
C SER A 341 6.13 -1.35 -16.44
N ILE A 342 6.86 -1.47 -15.34
CA ILE A 342 6.98 -0.42 -14.33
C ILE A 342 7.57 0.85 -14.96
N ALA A 343 8.77 0.79 -15.54
CA ALA A 343 9.39 2.01 -16.02
C ALA A 343 8.73 2.56 -17.30
N ARG A 344 8.05 1.75 -18.11
CA ARG A 344 7.19 2.25 -19.21
C ARG A 344 5.93 2.95 -18.72
N SER A 345 5.49 2.70 -17.49
CA SER A 345 4.34 3.37 -16.88
C SER A 345 4.70 4.70 -16.20
N GLU A 346 5.99 5.03 -16.05
CA GLU A 346 6.44 6.30 -15.47
C GLU A 346 6.31 7.47 -16.45
N GLN A 347 5.75 8.59 -15.99
CA GLN A 347 5.58 9.79 -16.83
C GLN A 347 6.91 10.47 -17.22
N GLN A 348 7.93 10.35 -16.38
CA GLN A 348 9.27 10.93 -16.58
C GLN A 348 10.32 9.85 -16.41
N ALA A 349 10.18 8.76 -17.17
CA ALA A 349 11.11 7.65 -17.13
C ALA A 349 12.52 8.09 -17.54
N ASP A 350 13.52 7.76 -16.72
CA ASP A 350 14.92 7.95 -17.06
C ASP A 350 15.26 7.06 -18.29
N PRO A 351 15.81 7.64 -19.38
CA PRO A 351 16.16 6.88 -20.58
C PRO A 351 17.20 5.79 -20.30
N GLY A 352 18.03 5.96 -19.27
CA GLY A 352 18.97 4.98 -18.75
C GLY A 352 18.29 3.82 -18.05
N PHE A 353 16.98 3.83 -17.80
CA PHE A 353 16.23 2.71 -17.25
C PHE A 353 16.85 2.08 -15.97
N PRO A 354 17.18 2.88 -14.93
CA PRO A 354 17.62 2.39 -13.62
C PRO A 354 16.44 1.87 -12.79
N LEU A 355 16.74 1.06 -11.78
CA LEU A 355 15.76 0.79 -10.72
C LEU A 355 15.68 2.01 -9.81
N ASN A 356 14.47 2.39 -9.44
CA ASN A 356 14.19 3.60 -8.66
C ASN A 356 13.14 3.30 -7.57
N ASP A 357 12.72 4.32 -6.85
CA ASP A 357 11.68 4.19 -5.83
C ASP A 357 10.34 3.69 -6.39
N ASN A 358 9.95 4.08 -7.61
CA ASN A 358 8.72 3.58 -8.24
C ASN A 358 8.81 2.08 -8.52
N THR A 359 10.00 1.58 -8.83
CA THR A 359 10.27 0.13 -8.86
C THR A 359 9.95 -0.50 -7.51
N LEU A 360 10.46 0.06 -6.41
CA LEU A 360 10.23 -0.47 -5.07
C LEU A 360 8.75 -0.38 -4.65
N ARG A 361 8.07 0.74 -4.94
CA ARG A 361 6.63 0.94 -4.69
C ARG A 361 5.79 -0.09 -5.43
N ALA A 362 6.04 -0.27 -6.73
CA ALA A 362 5.29 -1.21 -7.56
C ALA A 362 5.55 -2.66 -7.14
N LEU A 363 6.79 -3.03 -6.83
CA LEU A 363 7.12 -4.35 -6.28
C LEU A 363 6.43 -4.58 -4.93
N GLY A 364 6.31 -3.56 -4.08
CA GLY A 364 5.60 -3.66 -2.82
C GLY A 364 4.10 -3.87 -2.98
N VAL A 365 3.43 -3.07 -3.81
CA VAL A 365 2.01 -3.26 -4.10
C VAL A 365 1.76 -4.60 -4.78
N PHE A 366 2.64 -5.02 -5.71
CA PHE A 366 2.59 -6.37 -6.28
C PHE A 366 2.62 -7.44 -5.20
N ARG A 367 3.59 -7.39 -4.27
CA ARG A 367 3.73 -8.37 -3.19
C ARG A 367 2.51 -8.45 -2.29
N TYR A 368 1.94 -7.29 -1.98
CA TYR A 368 0.71 -7.21 -1.21
C TYR A 368 -0.45 -7.92 -1.92
N LEU A 369 -0.67 -7.60 -3.20
CA LEU A 369 -1.74 -8.19 -4.01
C LEU A 369 -1.50 -9.66 -4.37
N GLU A 370 -0.25 -10.08 -4.54
CA GLU A 370 0.13 -11.47 -4.76
C GLU A 370 -0.25 -12.33 -3.56
N ARG A 371 0.06 -11.89 -2.33
CA ARG A 371 -0.28 -12.62 -1.11
C ARG A 371 -1.79 -12.67 -0.85
N ARG A 372 -2.50 -11.57 -1.13
CA ARG A 372 -3.93 -11.43 -0.81
C ARG A 372 -4.86 -12.02 -1.88
N TYR A 373 -4.47 -11.92 -3.16
CA TYR A 373 -5.33 -12.25 -4.31
C TYR A 373 -4.69 -13.25 -5.29
N SER A 374 -3.52 -13.83 -4.96
CA SER A 374 -2.77 -14.75 -5.83
C SER A 374 -2.49 -14.16 -7.22
N LEU A 375 -2.29 -12.83 -7.28
CA LEU A 375 -2.02 -12.11 -8.53
C LEU A 375 -0.66 -12.52 -9.09
N GLN A 376 -0.66 -13.00 -10.34
CA GLN A 376 0.57 -13.42 -11.03
C GLN A 376 1.40 -12.21 -11.51
N PRO A 377 2.74 -12.33 -11.61
CA PRO A 377 3.61 -11.22 -12.02
C PRO A 377 3.19 -10.56 -13.34
N GLU A 378 3.00 -11.35 -14.40
CA GLU A 378 2.62 -10.81 -15.71
C GLU A 378 1.23 -10.17 -15.72
N ALA A 379 0.31 -10.68 -14.88
CA ALA A 379 -1.00 -10.07 -14.74
C ALA A 379 -0.87 -8.66 -14.15
N PHE A 380 0.01 -8.47 -13.17
CA PHE A 380 0.34 -7.15 -12.62
C PHE A 380 1.07 -6.25 -13.63
N CYS A 381 1.96 -6.81 -14.47
CA CYS A 381 2.56 -6.08 -15.60
C CYS A 381 1.49 -5.46 -16.52
N ALA A 382 0.48 -6.26 -16.87
CA ALA A 382 -0.65 -5.83 -17.68
C ALA A 382 -1.60 -4.86 -16.96
N LEU A 383 -1.56 -4.80 -15.61
CA LEU A 383 -2.22 -3.72 -14.87
C LEU A 383 -1.45 -2.41 -14.99
N LEU A 384 -0.12 -2.41 -15.10
CA LEU A 384 0.68 -1.19 -15.20
C LEU A 384 0.82 -0.66 -16.62
N HIS A 385 0.93 -1.55 -17.61
CA HIS A 385 1.22 -1.18 -18.99
C HIS A 385 0.41 -2.07 -19.96
N GLU A 386 1.03 -2.56 -21.03
CA GLU A 386 0.43 -3.45 -22.03
C GLU A 386 0.48 -4.92 -21.60
N ILE A 387 -0.39 -5.73 -22.18
CA ILE A 387 -0.41 -7.18 -21.95
C ILE A 387 0.84 -7.84 -22.57
N PRO A 388 1.62 -8.64 -21.81
CA PRO A 388 2.79 -9.34 -22.34
C PRO A 388 2.46 -10.30 -23.48
N VAL A 389 3.11 -10.09 -24.64
CA VAL A 389 2.95 -10.90 -25.86
C VAL A 389 4.14 -11.84 -26.14
N HIS A 390 5.20 -11.74 -25.34
CA HIS A 390 6.37 -12.60 -25.42
C HIS A 390 6.43 -13.52 -24.21
N ALA A 391 6.91 -14.73 -24.40
CA ALA A 391 7.28 -15.65 -23.32
C ALA A 391 8.42 -16.58 -23.80
N PRO A 392 9.20 -17.19 -22.88
CA PRO A 392 10.11 -18.27 -23.23
C PRO A 392 9.38 -19.41 -23.96
N CYS A 393 10.06 -20.16 -24.84
CA CYS A 393 9.43 -21.25 -25.60
C CYS A 393 8.83 -22.38 -24.71
N THR A 394 9.22 -22.43 -23.44
CA THR A 394 8.69 -23.36 -22.44
C THR A 394 7.32 -22.94 -21.89
N ARG A 395 6.83 -21.74 -22.22
CA ARG A 395 5.59 -21.17 -21.67
C ARG A 395 4.80 -20.40 -22.73
N VAL A 396 3.50 -20.33 -22.55
CA VAL A 396 2.59 -19.54 -23.38
C VAL A 396 2.57 -18.08 -22.91
N SER A 397 2.55 -17.11 -23.82
CA SER A 397 2.45 -15.68 -23.48
C SER A 397 1.18 -15.35 -22.68
N LEU A 398 1.20 -14.31 -21.82
CA LEU A 398 -0.02 -13.90 -21.12
C LEU A 398 -1.15 -13.56 -22.10
N TYR A 399 -0.81 -12.92 -23.22
CA TYR A 399 -1.76 -12.62 -24.29
C TYR A 399 -2.54 -13.86 -24.74
N ASP A 400 -1.85 -14.96 -25.03
CA ASP A 400 -2.49 -16.20 -25.47
C ASP A 400 -3.19 -16.94 -24.32
N GLN A 401 -2.65 -16.90 -23.11
CA GLN A 401 -3.32 -17.45 -21.92
C GLN A 401 -4.67 -16.75 -21.66
N VAL A 402 -4.77 -15.46 -21.96
CA VAL A 402 -6.01 -14.70 -21.76
C VAL A 402 -6.94 -14.89 -22.96
N PHE A 403 -6.51 -14.56 -24.17
CA PHE A 403 -7.43 -14.44 -25.31
C PHE A 403 -7.54 -15.72 -26.16
N ASN A 404 -6.57 -16.64 -26.07
CA ASN A 404 -6.44 -17.79 -26.98
C ASN A 404 -6.33 -19.14 -26.25
N HIS A 405 -6.76 -19.22 -24.97
CA HIS A 405 -6.63 -20.44 -24.14
C HIS A 405 -7.64 -21.54 -24.48
N THR A 406 -8.81 -21.19 -25.05
CA THR A 406 -9.84 -22.18 -25.41
C THR A 406 -9.88 -22.38 -26.93
N PRO A 407 -9.75 -23.62 -27.44
CA PRO A 407 -9.99 -23.94 -28.84
C PRO A 407 -11.51 -23.96 -29.14
N LEU A 408 -12.19 -22.85 -28.88
CA LEU A 408 -13.55 -22.61 -29.37
C LEU A 408 -13.49 -22.51 -30.90
N ALA A 409 -14.39 -23.22 -31.58
CA ALA A 409 -14.45 -23.49 -33.03
C ALA A 409 -14.44 -22.24 -33.96
N GLY A 410 -13.36 -21.46 -33.91
CA GLY A 410 -13.13 -20.23 -34.65
C GLY A 410 -11.66 -19.80 -34.62
N GLN A 411 -11.33 -18.76 -35.38
CA GLN A 411 -9.96 -18.23 -35.47
C GLN A 411 -9.52 -17.59 -34.14
N PRO A 412 -8.21 -17.61 -33.81
CA PRO A 412 -7.66 -16.95 -32.63
C PRO A 412 -7.85 -15.42 -32.69
N LEU A 413 -7.88 -14.75 -31.55
CA LEU A 413 -7.82 -13.28 -31.52
C LEU A 413 -6.41 -12.86 -31.94
N ARG A 414 -6.29 -12.30 -33.14
CA ARG A 414 -5.01 -11.86 -33.71
C ARG A 414 -4.83 -10.35 -33.62
N VAL A 415 -3.57 -9.94 -33.46
CA VAL A 415 -3.13 -8.55 -33.56
C VAL A 415 -2.35 -8.38 -34.85
N ASP A 416 -3.07 -8.14 -35.94
CA ASP A 416 -2.48 -7.97 -37.28
C ASP A 416 -2.24 -6.49 -37.63
N GLN A 417 -3.02 -5.59 -37.03
CA GLN A 417 -2.93 -4.15 -37.25
C GLN A 417 -2.30 -3.47 -36.04
N ARG A 418 -1.41 -2.50 -36.31
CA ARG A 418 -0.72 -1.74 -35.27
C ARG A 418 -1.67 -0.81 -34.50
N MET A 419 -2.59 -0.16 -35.20
CA MET A 419 -3.51 0.83 -34.64
C MET A 419 -4.95 0.30 -34.71
N LEU A 420 -5.73 0.55 -33.68
CA LEU A 420 -7.15 0.22 -33.63
C LEU A 420 -7.96 1.49 -33.39
N ALA A 421 -8.94 1.77 -34.25
CA ALA A 421 -9.86 2.87 -34.09
C ALA A 421 -11.05 2.44 -33.22
N LEU A 422 -11.05 2.83 -31.95
CA LEU A 422 -12.10 2.44 -31.01
C LEU A 422 -13.43 3.17 -31.24
N GLN A 423 -13.45 4.24 -32.04
CA GLN A 423 -14.68 4.99 -32.35
C GLN A 423 -15.67 4.17 -33.20
N GLU A 424 -15.18 3.18 -33.93
CA GLU A 424 -16.01 2.26 -34.69
C GLU A 424 -16.49 1.08 -33.80
N PRO A 425 -17.66 0.49 -34.08
CA PRO A 425 -18.09 -0.71 -33.39
C PRO A 425 -17.14 -1.88 -33.69
N LEU A 426 -16.66 -2.55 -32.63
CA LEU A 426 -15.82 -3.72 -32.78
C LEU A 426 -16.59 -4.85 -33.49
N PRO A 427 -15.98 -5.57 -34.46
CA PRO A 427 -16.58 -6.74 -35.10
C PRO A 427 -17.05 -7.79 -34.09
N GLU A 428 -18.19 -8.43 -34.36
CA GLU A 428 -18.80 -9.44 -33.47
C GLU A 428 -17.84 -10.58 -33.11
N ALA A 429 -17.05 -11.06 -34.09
CA ALA A 429 -16.03 -12.09 -33.86
C ALA A 429 -14.97 -11.66 -32.82
N ILE A 430 -14.55 -10.39 -32.84
CA ILE A 430 -13.61 -9.84 -31.86
C ILE A 430 -14.30 -9.72 -30.50
N ARG A 431 -15.55 -9.23 -30.44
CA ARG A 431 -16.30 -9.12 -29.19
C ARG A 431 -16.47 -10.46 -28.50
N HIS A 432 -16.85 -11.51 -29.21
CA HIS A 432 -16.99 -12.85 -28.65
C HIS A 432 -15.68 -13.38 -28.03
N ARG A 433 -14.53 -13.10 -28.66
CA ARG A 433 -13.22 -13.48 -28.12
C ARG A 433 -12.82 -12.67 -26.90
N LEU A 434 -13.09 -11.36 -26.92
CA LEU A 434 -12.89 -10.49 -25.76
C LEU A 434 -13.77 -10.96 -24.59
N CYS A 435 -15.04 -11.30 -24.82
CA CYS A 435 -15.92 -11.89 -23.81
C CYS A 435 -15.32 -13.15 -23.18
N ALA A 436 -14.88 -14.10 -24.02
CA ALA A 436 -14.30 -15.36 -23.55
C ALA A 436 -13.01 -15.14 -22.72
N GLY A 437 -12.09 -14.30 -23.19
CA GLY A 437 -10.82 -14.07 -22.49
C GLY A 437 -10.95 -13.19 -21.23
N LEU A 438 -11.84 -12.19 -21.28
CA LEU A 438 -12.04 -11.26 -20.17
C LEU A 438 -13.05 -11.77 -19.13
N GLY A 439 -13.77 -12.86 -19.42
CA GLY A 439 -14.85 -13.37 -18.57
C GLY A 439 -16.03 -12.41 -18.52
N LEU A 440 -16.33 -11.74 -19.62
CA LEU A 440 -17.39 -10.73 -19.75
C LEU A 440 -18.50 -11.23 -20.69
N ARG A 441 -19.67 -10.59 -20.63
CA ARG A 441 -20.81 -10.85 -21.53
C ARG A 441 -20.88 -9.76 -22.61
N ASP A 442 -21.38 -10.09 -23.80
CA ASP A 442 -21.58 -9.10 -24.87
C ASP A 442 -22.89 -8.32 -24.62
N THR A 443 -22.89 -7.52 -23.56
CA THR A 443 -24.04 -6.74 -23.09
C THR A 443 -23.63 -5.30 -22.81
N PRO A 444 -24.58 -4.34 -22.85
CA PRO A 444 -24.34 -2.94 -22.47
C PRO A 444 -23.61 -2.82 -21.14
N ASP A 445 -24.03 -3.61 -20.15
CA ASP A 445 -23.52 -3.52 -18.77
C ASP A 445 -22.25 -4.37 -18.51
N SER A 446 -21.58 -4.86 -19.55
CA SER A 446 -20.41 -5.74 -19.41
C SER A 446 -19.31 -5.38 -20.41
N LEU A 447 -19.13 -6.11 -21.51
CA LEU A 447 -18.07 -5.80 -22.48
C LEU A 447 -18.22 -4.40 -23.08
N LEU A 448 -19.44 -4.02 -23.49
CA LEU A 448 -19.67 -2.74 -24.15
C LEU A 448 -19.37 -1.56 -23.22
N TRP A 449 -19.72 -1.67 -21.93
CA TRP A 449 -19.34 -0.68 -20.92
C TRP A 449 -17.83 -0.44 -20.86
N VAL A 450 -17.04 -1.52 -20.79
CA VAL A 450 -15.58 -1.46 -20.69
C VAL A 450 -14.96 -0.84 -21.97
N VAL A 451 -15.57 -1.12 -23.13
CA VAL A 451 -15.20 -0.50 -24.41
C VAL A 451 -15.51 0.99 -24.42
N ASP A 452 -16.67 1.41 -23.88
CA ASP A 452 -17.05 2.82 -23.81
C ASP A 452 -16.16 3.61 -22.85
N GLN A 453 -15.76 3.02 -21.72
CA GLN A 453 -14.75 3.61 -20.84
C GLN A 453 -13.38 3.76 -21.54
N ALA A 454 -13.00 2.78 -22.37
CA ALA A 454 -11.79 2.86 -23.18
C ALA A 454 -11.88 3.99 -24.22
N ARG A 455 -13.02 4.16 -24.90
CA ARG A 455 -13.28 5.26 -25.86
C ARG A 455 -13.19 6.63 -25.21
N GLN A 456 -13.64 6.77 -23.96
CA GLN A 456 -13.65 8.04 -23.25
C GLN A 456 -12.23 8.50 -22.86
N HIS A 457 -11.34 7.56 -22.52
CA HIS A 457 -10.06 7.88 -21.90
C HIS A 457 -8.82 7.62 -22.80
N LEU A 458 -8.97 6.86 -23.88
CA LEU A 458 -7.92 6.63 -24.87
C LEU A 458 -8.06 7.57 -26.08
N PRO A 459 -6.95 7.84 -26.81
CA PRO A 459 -7.01 8.52 -28.10
C PRO A 459 -7.88 7.76 -29.12
N PRO A 460 -8.55 8.45 -30.06
CA PRO A 460 -9.43 7.82 -31.05
C PRO A 460 -8.79 6.68 -31.86
N ALA A 461 -7.51 6.83 -32.19
CA ALA A 461 -6.66 5.78 -32.75
C ALA A 461 -5.44 5.61 -31.84
N CYS A 462 -5.28 4.42 -31.26
CA CYS A 462 -4.15 4.06 -30.42
C CYS A 462 -3.68 2.63 -30.74
N PRO A 463 -2.49 2.21 -30.25
CA PRO A 463 -2.00 0.88 -30.55
C PRO A 463 -2.96 -0.22 -30.09
N THR A 464 -3.14 -1.26 -30.91
CA THR A 464 -4.09 -2.35 -30.63
C THR A 464 -3.83 -3.02 -29.29
N LEU A 465 -2.57 -3.21 -28.91
CA LEU A 465 -2.18 -3.78 -27.61
C LEU A 465 -2.49 -2.84 -26.44
N THR A 466 -2.41 -1.52 -26.63
CA THR A 466 -2.85 -0.54 -25.63
C THR A 466 -4.35 -0.66 -25.37
N VAL A 467 -5.16 -0.83 -26.42
CA VAL A 467 -6.60 -1.07 -26.30
C VAL A 467 -6.88 -2.36 -25.54
N PHE A 468 -6.30 -3.48 -25.98
CA PHE A 468 -6.52 -4.77 -25.33
C PHE A 468 -6.01 -4.79 -23.88
N GLY A 469 -4.89 -4.12 -23.60
CA GLY A 469 -4.41 -3.89 -22.23
C GLY A 469 -5.40 -3.11 -21.38
N ALA A 470 -6.02 -2.06 -21.92
CA ALA A 470 -7.04 -1.28 -21.22
C ALA A 470 -8.32 -2.08 -20.91
N LEU A 471 -8.78 -2.91 -21.85
CA LEU A 471 -9.94 -3.79 -21.62
C LEU A 471 -9.59 -4.89 -20.59
N TYR A 472 -8.41 -5.49 -20.72
CA TYR A 472 -7.92 -6.49 -19.78
C TYR A 472 -7.79 -5.93 -18.36
N ARG A 473 -7.20 -4.75 -18.18
CA ARG A 473 -6.98 -4.12 -16.87
C ARG A 473 -8.28 -3.91 -16.12
N GLN A 474 -9.28 -3.30 -16.77
CA GLN A 474 -10.59 -3.07 -16.18
C GLN A 474 -11.25 -4.38 -15.73
N ALA A 475 -11.26 -5.40 -16.60
CA ALA A 475 -11.83 -6.71 -16.29
C ALA A 475 -11.05 -7.46 -15.20
N ARG A 476 -9.71 -7.39 -15.22
CA ARG A 476 -8.83 -8.11 -14.29
C ARG A 476 -8.88 -7.51 -12.89
N ILE A 477 -8.92 -6.18 -12.77
CA ILE A 477 -9.07 -5.47 -11.47
C ILE A 477 -10.42 -5.81 -10.84
N ALA A 478 -11.51 -5.72 -11.61
CA ALA A 478 -12.84 -6.10 -11.12
C ALA A 478 -12.88 -7.55 -10.62
N ARG A 479 -12.33 -8.48 -11.40
CA ARG A 479 -12.22 -9.90 -11.04
C ARG A 479 -11.33 -10.14 -9.82
N MET A 480 -10.23 -9.40 -9.67
CA MET A 480 -9.32 -9.50 -8.53
C MET A 480 -10.05 -9.14 -7.23
N PHE A 481 -10.86 -8.09 -7.24
CA PHE A 481 -11.64 -7.69 -6.07
C PHE A 481 -12.93 -8.51 -5.86
N GLY A 482 -13.36 -9.27 -6.87
CA GLY A 482 -14.59 -10.07 -6.83
C GLY A 482 -15.85 -9.24 -7.04
N VAL A 483 -15.77 -8.18 -7.86
CA VAL A 483 -16.88 -7.27 -8.17
C VAL A 483 -17.12 -7.20 -9.68
N SER A 484 -18.26 -6.65 -10.12
CA SER A 484 -18.52 -6.41 -11.54
C SER A 484 -17.64 -5.26 -12.09
N VAL A 485 -17.53 -5.15 -13.42
CA VAL A 485 -16.77 -4.06 -14.06
C VAL A 485 -17.39 -2.68 -13.80
N ILE A 486 -18.72 -2.62 -13.71
CA ILE A 486 -19.46 -1.41 -13.35
C ILE A 486 -19.22 -1.05 -11.88
N ASP A 487 -19.26 -2.04 -10.99
CA ASP A 487 -18.99 -1.82 -9.57
C ASP A 487 -17.56 -1.35 -9.33
N ALA A 488 -16.58 -1.95 -10.01
CA ALA A 488 -15.19 -1.50 -9.95
C ALA A 488 -15.06 -0.02 -10.39
N TYR A 489 -15.75 0.37 -11.45
CA TYR A 489 -15.83 1.77 -11.89
C TYR A 489 -16.48 2.67 -10.83
N HIS A 490 -17.62 2.26 -10.27
CA HIS A 490 -18.32 3.02 -9.24
C HIS A 490 -17.48 3.22 -7.97
N LEU A 491 -16.76 2.19 -7.53
CA LEU A 491 -15.85 2.28 -6.40
C LEU A 491 -14.70 3.26 -6.69
N ALA A 492 -14.06 3.15 -7.85
CA ALA A 492 -13.01 4.08 -8.26
C ALA A 492 -13.54 5.54 -8.33
N HIS A 493 -14.72 5.74 -8.91
CA HIS A 493 -15.36 7.05 -9.00
C HIS A 493 -15.69 7.61 -7.61
N LEU A 494 -16.16 6.77 -6.69
CA LEU A 494 -16.47 7.19 -5.32
C LEU A 494 -15.21 7.64 -4.56
N LEU A 495 -14.09 6.92 -4.74
CA LEU A 495 -12.82 7.19 -4.05
C LEU A 495 -12.09 8.42 -4.58
N GLY A 496 -12.00 8.58 -5.92
CA GLY A 496 -11.20 9.65 -6.52
C GLY A 496 -11.75 10.20 -7.83
N GLY A 497 -13.04 10.04 -8.08
CA GLY A 497 -13.73 10.61 -9.23
C GLY A 497 -13.21 10.10 -10.57
N THR A 498 -13.29 10.97 -11.59
CA THR A 498 -12.87 10.64 -12.96
C THR A 498 -11.37 10.38 -13.07
N VAL A 499 -10.55 10.92 -12.17
CA VAL A 499 -9.10 10.66 -12.15
C VAL A 499 -8.81 9.19 -11.86
N PHE A 500 -9.49 8.60 -10.89
CA PHE A 500 -9.34 7.18 -10.56
C PHE A 500 -9.91 6.28 -11.66
N CYS A 501 -11.07 6.62 -12.21
CA CYS A 501 -11.63 5.91 -13.36
C CYS A 501 -10.65 5.86 -14.54
N LYS A 502 -9.97 6.99 -14.82
CA LYS A 502 -8.95 7.05 -15.86
C LYS A 502 -7.76 6.12 -15.58
N GLN A 503 -7.32 5.96 -14.33
CA GLN A 503 -6.22 5.03 -13.99
C GLN A 503 -6.57 3.56 -14.29
N LEU A 504 -7.85 3.17 -14.24
CA LEU A 504 -8.27 1.82 -14.61
C LEU A 504 -8.11 1.54 -16.12
N VAL A 505 -8.10 2.59 -16.95
CA VAL A 505 -8.05 2.50 -18.42
C VAL A 505 -6.67 2.85 -18.98
N ALA A 506 -6.05 3.91 -18.48
CA ALA A 506 -4.78 4.45 -18.96
C ALA A 506 -3.93 4.85 -17.74
N PRO A 507 -3.32 3.86 -17.04
CA PRO A 507 -2.58 4.10 -15.83
C PRO A 507 -1.26 4.82 -16.09
N HIS A 508 -0.76 5.47 -15.06
CA HIS A 508 0.61 5.95 -15.00
C HIS A 508 1.14 5.83 -13.58
N LEU A 509 2.46 5.93 -13.44
CA LEU A 509 3.15 6.17 -12.17
C LEU A 509 3.61 7.62 -12.12
N ARG A 510 3.30 8.29 -11.00
CA ARG A 510 3.78 9.66 -10.75
C ARG A 510 5.31 9.66 -10.55
N PRO A 511 5.98 10.82 -10.63
CA PRO A 511 7.35 10.95 -10.14
C PRO A 511 7.46 10.50 -8.67
N SER A 512 8.58 9.86 -8.31
CA SER A 512 8.82 9.43 -6.93
C SER A 512 8.90 10.62 -5.95
N GLY A 513 8.67 10.35 -4.67
CA GLY A 513 8.94 11.29 -3.57
C GLY A 513 7.74 12.16 -3.16
N GLY A 514 6.56 11.91 -3.70
CA GLY A 514 5.33 12.60 -3.33
C GLY A 514 4.10 11.68 -3.28
N ASN A 515 2.97 12.24 -2.83
CA ASN A 515 1.66 11.58 -2.83
C ASN A 515 0.66 12.18 -3.84
N ALA A 516 1.10 13.13 -4.67
CA ALA A 516 0.26 13.82 -5.63
C ALA A 516 0.91 13.85 -7.03
N PRO A 517 0.13 13.66 -8.12
CA PRO A 517 -1.24 13.16 -8.11
C PRO A 517 -1.29 11.69 -7.66
N ALA A 518 -2.44 11.24 -7.17
CA ALA A 518 -2.68 9.81 -6.94
C ALA A 518 -2.49 9.02 -8.25
N ASP A 519 -1.79 7.89 -8.16
CA ASP A 519 -1.45 7.02 -9.30
C ASP A 519 -2.13 5.65 -9.17
N LEU A 520 -1.96 4.76 -10.16
CA LEU A 520 -2.63 3.45 -10.15
C LEU A 520 -2.32 2.64 -8.87
N LEU A 521 -1.11 2.74 -8.32
CA LEU A 521 -0.75 2.00 -7.10
C LEU A 521 -1.60 2.44 -5.91
N ASP A 522 -1.86 3.74 -5.78
CA ASP A 522 -2.76 4.25 -4.75
C ASP A 522 -4.21 3.82 -5.00
N VAL A 523 -4.67 3.86 -6.26
CA VAL A 523 -6.03 3.43 -6.62
C VAL A 523 -6.25 1.98 -6.20
N LEU A 524 -5.30 1.09 -6.49
CA LEU A 524 -5.40 -0.33 -6.10
C LEU A 524 -5.47 -0.50 -4.58
N MET A 525 -4.64 0.22 -3.80
CA MET A 525 -4.66 0.14 -2.34
C MET A 525 -5.95 0.72 -1.74
N GLN A 526 -6.48 1.82 -2.29
CA GLN A 526 -7.74 2.40 -1.80
C GLN A 526 -8.97 1.58 -2.19
N MET A 527 -8.97 0.98 -3.38
CA MET A 527 -10.02 0.03 -3.78
C MET A 527 -9.99 -1.23 -2.92
N ASP A 528 -8.80 -1.77 -2.62
CA ASP A 528 -8.66 -2.90 -1.69
C ASP A 528 -9.26 -2.59 -0.32
N TRP A 529 -8.97 -1.39 0.21
CA TRP A 529 -9.54 -0.93 1.48
C TRP A 529 -11.08 -0.88 1.42
N LEU A 530 -11.66 -0.23 0.39
CA LEU A 530 -13.10 -0.06 0.30
C LEU A 530 -13.83 -1.38 0.09
N VAL A 531 -13.28 -2.27 -0.76
CA VAL A 531 -13.83 -3.61 -0.99
C VAL A 531 -13.76 -4.46 0.28
N THR A 532 -12.67 -4.35 1.04
CA THR A 532 -12.54 -5.06 2.32
C THR A 532 -13.58 -4.56 3.32
N TRP A 533 -13.76 -3.23 3.45
CA TRP A 533 -14.78 -2.67 4.32
C TRP A 533 -16.21 -3.11 3.93
N LEU A 534 -16.53 -3.15 2.63
CA LEU A 534 -17.82 -3.64 2.14
C LEU A 534 -18.03 -5.13 2.48
N LYS A 535 -17.00 -5.96 2.33
CA LYS A 535 -17.06 -7.39 2.71
C LYS A 535 -17.24 -7.57 4.21
N ASP A 536 -16.47 -6.84 5.02
CA ASP A 536 -16.53 -6.90 6.48
C ASP A 536 -17.88 -6.43 7.04
N THR A 537 -18.58 -5.56 6.31
CA THR A 537 -19.91 -5.05 6.67
C THR A 537 -21.06 -5.75 5.95
N GLU A 538 -20.77 -6.76 5.14
CA GLU A 538 -21.73 -7.51 4.32
C GLU A 538 -22.59 -6.62 3.39
N GLN A 539 -22.02 -5.53 2.88
CA GLN A 539 -22.70 -4.58 2.00
C GLN A 539 -22.29 -4.76 0.54
N SER A 540 -23.26 -4.63 -0.38
CA SER A 540 -22.97 -4.54 -1.81
C SER A 540 -22.60 -3.11 -2.23
N VAL A 541 -21.99 -2.96 -3.40
CA VAL A 541 -21.71 -1.65 -3.99
C VAL A 541 -23.02 -0.89 -4.26
N ASP A 542 -24.07 -1.58 -4.68
CA ASP A 542 -25.39 -0.99 -4.88
C ASP A 542 -26.05 -0.51 -3.59
N ASP A 543 -25.87 -1.23 -2.47
CA ASP A 543 -26.33 -0.77 -1.16
C ASP A 543 -25.67 0.56 -0.82
N LEU A 544 -24.34 0.63 -0.91
CA LEU A 544 -23.61 1.86 -0.63
C LEU A 544 -24.03 3.01 -1.54
N ARG A 545 -24.23 2.75 -2.84
CA ARG A 545 -24.71 3.75 -3.80
C ARG A 545 -26.12 4.25 -3.47
N ARG A 546 -27.02 3.36 -3.03
CA ARG A 546 -28.36 3.71 -2.54
C ARG A 546 -28.27 4.57 -1.29
N GLN A 547 -27.52 4.13 -0.27
CA GLN A 547 -27.31 4.88 0.97
C GLN A 547 -26.76 6.30 0.73
N LEU A 548 -25.88 6.46 -0.25
CA LEU A 548 -25.27 7.74 -0.63
C LEU A 548 -26.08 8.57 -1.63
N VAL A 549 -27.23 8.05 -2.08
CA VAL A 549 -28.13 8.68 -3.05
C VAL A 549 -27.36 9.16 -4.29
N LEU A 550 -26.55 8.25 -4.87
CA LEU A 550 -25.73 8.55 -6.05
C LEU A 550 -26.51 8.43 -7.36
N ASP A 551 -27.56 7.60 -7.38
CA ASP A 551 -28.52 7.50 -8.47
C ASP A 551 -29.93 7.82 -7.94
N PRO A 552 -30.49 9.00 -8.28
CA PRO A 552 -31.81 9.41 -7.80
C PRO A 552 -32.95 8.55 -8.33
N MET A 553 -32.80 7.98 -9.54
CA MET A 553 -33.86 7.21 -10.21
C MET A 553 -33.94 5.78 -9.67
N ALA A 554 -32.82 5.26 -9.15
CA ALA A 554 -32.77 3.95 -8.51
C ALA A 554 -33.16 3.96 -7.01
N GLN A 555 -33.60 5.09 -6.46
CA GLN A 555 -33.98 5.21 -5.05
C GLN A 555 -35.35 4.59 -4.74
N PRO A 556 -35.60 4.18 -3.48
CA PRO A 556 -36.94 3.78 -3.04
C PRO A 556 -37.98 4.91 -3.24
N PRO A 557 -39.28 4.58 -3.47
CA PRO A 557 -40.33 5.57 -3.74
C PRO A 557 -40.45 6.68 -2.68
N LEU A 558 -40.21 6.34 -1.41
CA LEU A 558 -40.19 7.31 -0.31
C LEU A 558 -39.12 8.38 -0.51
N VAL A 559 -37.89 7.97 -0.82
CA VAL A 559 -36.74 8.87 -1.03
C VAL A 559 -36.93 9.69 -2.30
N GLN A 560 -37.47 9.07 -3.37
CA GLN A 560 -37.84 9.79 -4.59
C GLN A 560 -38.88 10.88 -4.32
N GLY A 561 -39.91 10.58 -3.51
CA GLY A 561 -40.94 11.54 -3.11
C GLY A 561 -40.35 12.74 -2.37
N TYR A 562 -39.44 12.51 -1.42
CA TYR A 562 -38.75 13.60 -0.73
C TYR A 562 -37.87 14.44 -1.66
N LEU A 563 -37.11 13.81 -2.56
CA LEU A 563 -36.29 14.51 -3.53
C LEU A 563 -37.13 15.32 -4.52
N ALA A 564 -38.28 14.79 -4.96
CA ALA A 564 -39.21 15.50 -5.85
C ALA A 564 -39.75 16.76 -5.17
N HIS A 565 -40.24 16.64 -3.92
CA HIS A 565 -40.74 17.78 -3.16
C HIS A 565 -39.66 18.85 -2.93
N LEU A 566 -38.44 18.43 -2.57
CA LEU A 566 -37.32 19.37 -2.40
C LEU A 566 -36.94 20.06 -3.72
N ASN A 567 -36.98 19.34 -4.85
CA ASN A 567 -36.74 19.94 -6.16
C ASN A 567 -37.83 20.94 -6.56
N GLU A 568 -39.11 20.68 -6.24
CA GLU A 568 -40.18 21.68 -6.45
C GLU A 568 -39.89 22.99 -5.69
N LEU A 569 -39.40 22.89 -4.45
CA LEU A 569 -38.98 24.06 -3.69
C LEU A 569 -37.76 24.76 -4.32
N VAL A 570 -36.82 24.00 -4.89
CA VAL A 570 -35.69 24.58 -5.65
C VAL A 570 -36.17 25.34 -6.88
N GLU A 571 -37.09 24.79 -7.66
CA GLU A 571 -37.65 25.49 -8.84
C GLU A 571 -38.35 26.80 -8.45
N LEU A 572 -39.10 26.80 -7.34
CA LEU A 572 -39.67 28.02 -6.79
C LEU A 572 -38.59 29.06 -6.48
N THR A 573 -37.47 28.66 -5.86
CA THR A 573 -36.36 29.58 -5.57
C THR A 573 -35.63 30.10 -6.81
N ARG A 574 -35.72 29.42 -7.96
CA ARG A 574 -35.10 29.87 -9.22
C ARG A 574 -35.90 30.93 -9.94
N GLN A 575 -37.23 30.79 -9.98
CA GLN A 575 -38.06 31.59 -10.91
C GLN A 575 -39.52 31.83 -10.46
N GLY A 576 -39.97 31.27 -9.33
CA GLY A 576 -41.40 31.23 -8.97
C GLY A 576 -41.86 32.09 -7.79
N LEU A 577 -40.96 32.79 -7.09
CA LEU A 577 -41.29 33.51 -5.85
C LEU A 577 -41.50 35.02 -6.01
N LEU A 578 -40.60 35.70 -6.74
CA LEU A 578 -40.69 37.13 -7.00
C LEU A 578 -41.57 37.42 -8.22
N GLN A 579 -42.42 38.45 -8.15
CA GLN A 579 -43.24 38.87 -9.28
C GLN A 579 -42.36 39.43 -10.42
N PRO A 580 -42.59 39.03 -11.69
CA PRO A 580 -41.81 39.53 -12.82
C PRO A 580 -41.88 41.04 -12.98
N SER A 581 -43.06 41.64 -12.76
CA SER A 581 -43.25 43.09 -12.84
C SER A 581 -42.34 43.86 -11.88
N ASP A 582 -42.15 43.36 -10.67
CA ASP A 582 -41.33 44.03 -9.65
C ASP A 582 -39.84 43.91 -9.93
N LEU A 583 -39.41 42.86 -10.64
CA LEU A 583 -38.05 42.70 -11.12
C LEU A 583 -37.76 43.58 -12.34
N ASP A 584 -38.71 43.65 -13.28
CA ASP A 584 -38.60 44.48 -14.48
C ASP A 584 -38.58 45.98 -14.14
N GLU A 585 -39.34 46.42 -13.13
CA GLU A 585 -39.35 47.79 -12.59
C GLU A 585 -37.96 48.27 -12.11
N LEU A 586 -37.08 47.36 -11.69
CA LEU A 586 -35.77 47.72 -11.14
C LEU A 586 -34.72 48.03 -12.21
N ALA A 587 -34.95 47.66 -13.48
CA ALA A 587 -34.00 47.82 -14.58
C ALA A 587 -32.56 47.37 -14.22
N LEU A 588 -32.43 46.19 -13.60
CA LEU A 588 -31.15 45.70 -13.10
C LEU A 588 -30.13 45.46 -14.23
N PRO A 589 -28.84 45.78 -14.00
CA PRO A 589 -27.82 45.69 -15.04
C PRO A 589 -27.59 44.25 -15.49
N GLN A 590 -27.30 44.07 -16.78
CA GLN A 590 -26.87 42.80 -17.36
C GLN A 590 -25.40 42.88 -17.76
N PRO A 591 -24.66 41.75 -17.80
CA PRO A 591 -23.28 41.76 -18.22
C PRO A 591 -23.10 42.36 -19.61
N GLU A 592 -22.11 43.23 -19.76
CA GLU A 592 -21.82 43.86 -21.05
C GLU A 592 -21.39 42.80 -22.07
N PRO A 593 -21.70 42.97 -23.37
CA PRO A 593 -21.37 41.98 -24.40
C PRO A 593 -19.88 41.60 -24.43
N ALA A 594 -19.00 42.52 -24.03
CA ALA A 594 -17.55 42.32 -23.95
C ALA A 594 -17.13 41.27 -22.91
N THR A 595 -17.94 41.04 -21.86
CA THR A 595 -17.64 40.08 -20.78
C THR A 595 -17.83 38.62 -21.20
N LYS A 596 -18.65 38.37 -22.23
CA LYS A 596 -19.11 37.02 -22.64
C LYS A 596 -19.79 36.22 -21.51
N ALA A 597 -20.21 36.86 -20.43
CA ALA A 597 -20.95 36.22 -19.35
C ALA A 597 -22.41 35.96 -19.76
N ALA A 598 -23.02 34.92 -19.21
CA ALA A 598 -24.43 34.62 -19.44
C ALA A 598 -25.32 35.68 -18.76
N PRO A 599 -26.55 35.92 -19.26
CA PRO A 599 -27.51 36.81 -18.60
C PRO A 599 -27.74 36.41 -17.15
N ILE A 600 -27.68 37.40 -16.25
CA ILE A 600 -27.88 37.19 -14.83
C ILE A 600 -29.36 36.95 -14.56
N GLN A 601 -29.64 35.81 -13.93
CA GLN A 601 -30.97 35.47 -13.42
C GLN A 601 -31.18 36.17 -12.07
N TRP A 602 -31.50 37.47 -12.12
CA TRP A 602 -31.63 38.33 -10.94
C TRP A 602 -32.61 37.81 -9.89
N HIS A 603 -33.68 37.11 -10.32
CA HIS A 603 -34.57 36.39 -9.42
C HIS A 603 -33.79 35.45 -8.49
N ALA A 604 -33.05 34.50 -9.06
CA ALA A 604 -32.30 33.51 -8.31
C ALA A 604 -31.23 34.15 -7.42
N VAL A 605 -30.55 35.21 -7.89
CA VAL A 605 -29.54 35.95 -7.12
C VAL A 605 -30.17 36.60 -5.87
N ILE A 606 -31.29 37.32 -6.03
CA ILE A 606 -31.97 38.01 -4.93
C ILE A 606 -32.49 37.00 -3.91
N VAL A 607 -33.19 35.96 -4.36
CA VAL A 607 -33.73 34.92 -3.47
C VAL A 607 -32.60 34.21 -2.73
N HIS A 608 -31.53 33.82 -3.42
CA HIS A 608 -30.38 33.16 -2.81
C HIS A 608 -29.70 34.05 -1.77
N GLY A 609 -29.44 35.31 -2.10
CA GLY A 609 -28.78 36.25 -1.18
C GLY A 609 -29.59 36.51 0.10
N ILE A 610 -30.93 36.62 -0.03
CA ILE A 610 -31.83 36.75 1.11
C ILE A 610 -31.82 35.48 1.96
N LEU A 611 -31.98 34.29 1.36
CA LEU A 611 -32.01 33.01 2.09
C LEU A 611 -30.67 32.67 2.76
N ARG A 612 -29.54 33.05 2.16
CA ARG A 612 -28.19 32.87 2.72
C ARG A 612 -28.04 33.64 4.04
N SER A 613 -28.58 34.85 4.10
CA SER A 613 -28.45 35.77 5.24
C SER A 613 -29.58 35.65 6.27
N HIS A 614 -30.80 35.39 5.80
CA HIS A 614 -32.03 35.32 6.60
C HIS A 614 -32.80 34.01 6.33
N PRO A 615 -32.22 32.83 6.62
CA PRO A 615 -32.82 31.54 6.28
C PRO A 615 -34.13 31.23 7.01
N SER A 616 -34.38 31.88 8.16
CA SER A 616 -35.63 31.72 8.91
C SER A 616 -36.77 32.61 8.43
N LEU A 617 -36.52 33.52 7.47
CA LEU A 617 -37.50 34.47 6.92
C LEU A 617 -38.44 35.01 8.02
N ARG A 618 -37.89 35.80 8.95
CA ARG A 618 -38.69 36.37 10.04
C ARG A 618 -39.80 37.25 9.43
N PRO A 619 -40.89 37.58 10.15
CA PRO A 619 -41.96 38.41 9.59
C PRO A 619 -41.50 39.85 9.26
N THR A 620 -40.53 40.35 10.02
CA THR A 620 -39.97 41.69 9.86
C THR A 620 -38.88 41.71 8.77
N PRO A 621 -39.02 42.55 7.73
CA PRO A 621 -38.02 42.66 6.68
C PRO A 621 -36.71 43.28 7.20
N PRO A 622 -35.56 42.92 6.61
CA PRO A 622 -34.29 43.56 6.91
C PRO A 622 -34.30 45.02 6.47
N LYS A 623 -33.67 45.89 7.28
CA LYS A 623 -33.55 47.34 6.99
C LYS A 623 -32.42 47.67 6.01
N GLU A 624 -31.42 46.81 5.94
CA GLU A 624 -30.23 46.94 5.10
C GLU A 624 -30.12 45.74 4.16
N LEU A 625 -29.38 45.90 3.06
CA LEU A 625 -29.16 44.81 2.13
C LEU A 625 -28.42 43.66 2.84
N PRO A 626 -28.92 42.41 2.76
CA PRO A 626 -28.27 41.31 3.45
C PRO A 626 -26.86 41.06 2.90
N LYS A 627 -25.88 40.82 3.77
CA LYS A 627 -24.48 40.63 3.36
C LYS A 627 -24.32 39.55 2.28
N GLY A 628 -24.99 38.41 2.43
CA GLY A 628 -24.91 37.33 1.44
C GLY A 628 -25.50 37.69 0.07
N LEU A 629 -26.37 38.70 -0.01
CA LEU A 629 -26.85 39.25 -1.27
C LEU A 629 -25.83 40.23 -1.87
N VAL A 630 -25.20 41.06 -1.04
CA VAL A 630 -24.10 41.93 -1.47
C VAL A 630 -22.96 41.10 -2.07
N ASP A 631 -22.52 40.04 -1.37
CA ASP A 631 -21.46 39.15 -1.83
C ASP A 631 -21.81 38.54 -3.20
N LEU A 632 -23.05 38.06 -3.40
CA LEU A 632 -23.48 37.45 -4.67
C LEU A 632 -23.60 38.46 -5.83
N ILE A 633 -23.91 39.72 -5.53
CA ILE A 633 -23.91 40.81 -6.53
C ILE A 633 -22.47 41.09 -6.96
N GLU A 634 -21.55 41.22 -6.00
CA GLU A 634 -20.14 41.52 -6.24
C GLU A 634 -19.41 40.37 -6.97
N GLU A 635 -19.86 39.12 -6.80
CA GLU A 635 -19.39 37.95 -7.56
C GLU A 635 -19.74 38.01 -9.07
N GLN A 636 -20.68 38.87 -9.50
CA GLN A 636 -21.05 39.00 -10.91
C GLN A 636 -20.10 39.93 -11.67
N THR A 637 -19.60 39.48 -12.82
CA THR A 637 -18.81 40.32 -13.73
C THR A 637 -19.74 41.07 -14.69
N LEU A 638 -20.05 42.34 -14.39
CA LEU A 638 -20.93 43.18 -15.22
C LEU A 638 -20.16 43.95 -16.32
N SER A 639 -18.93 44.39 -16.02
CA SER A 639 -18.03 45.05 -16.98
C SER A 639 -16.58 44.62 -16.76
N LEU A 640 -15.77 44.68 -17.83
CA LEU A 640 -14.32 44.42 -17.73
C LEU A 640 -13.55 45.64 -17.19
N ASP A 641 -14.16 46.82 -17.17
CA ASP A 641 -13.61 48.02 -16.52
C ASP A 641 -13.96 48.02 -15.03
N PRO A 642 -12.98 47.97 -14.11
CA PRO A 642 -13.23 47.92 -12.67
C PRO A 642 -14.06 49.10 -12.13
N ALA A 643 -13.84 50.32 -12.63
CA ALA A 643 -14.57 51.50 -12.15
C ALA A 643 -16.04 51.44 -12.53
N ARG A 644 -16.31 51.06 -13.79
CA ARG A 644 -17.66 50.87 -14.31
C ARG A 644 -18.36 49.66 -13.69
N ASN A 645 -17.65 48.56 -13.47
CA ASN A 645 -18.19 47.36 -12.82
C ASN A 645 -18.68 47.69 -11.40
N ASN A 646 -17.89 48.46 -10.63
CA ASN A 646 -18.28 48.90 -9.29
C ASN A 646 -19.51 49.83 -9.32
N ALA A 647 -19.58 50.76 -10.28
CA ALA A 647 -20.75 51.63 -10.43
C ALA A 647 -22.04 50.83 -10.73
N LEU A 648 -21.95 49.82 -11.60
CA LEU A 648 -23.09 48.94 -11.90
C LEU A 648 -23.49 48.06 -10.69
N HIS A 649 -22.53 47.61 -9.88
CA HIS A 649 -22.83 46.96 -8.59
C HIS A 649 -23.53 47.90 -7.62
N ASP A 650 -23.09 49.16 -7.53
CA ASP A 650 -23.74 50.19 -6.69
C ASP A 650 -25.18 50.47 -7.14
N ASP A 651 -25.40 50.63 -8.44
CA ASP A 651 -26.73 50.84 -9.02
C ASP A 651 -27.66 49.65 -8.71
N ALA A 652 -27.17 48.42 -8.90
CA ALA A 652 -27.93 47.21 -8.57
C ALA A 652 -28.27 47.13 -7.07
N ARG A 653 -27.33 47.45 -6.18
CA ARG A 653 -27.56 47.48 -4.73
C ARG A 653 -28.63 48.51 -4.35
N GLN A 654 -28.54 49.73 -4.89
CA GLN A 654 -29.52 50.78 -4.62
C GLN A 654 -30.91 50.42 -5.14
N ALA A 655 -30.99 49.86 -6.36
CA ALA A 655 -32.24 49.39 -6.95
C ALA A 655 -32.91 48.32 -6.08
N ILE A 656 -32.17 47.27 -5.71
CA ILE A 656 -32.70 46.17 -4.88
C ILE A 656 -33.10 46.67 -3.49
N THR A 657 -32.36 47.62 -2.90
CA THR A 657 -32.69 48.19 -1.57
C THR A 657 -34.09 48.79 -1.55
N LYS A 658 -34.51 49.49 -2.62
CA LYS A 658 -35.82 50.16 -2.70
C LYS A 658 -37.00 49.18 -2.59
N LYS A 659 -36.85 47.97 -3.13
CA LYS A 659 -37.89 46.92 -3.17
C LYS A 659 -37.64 45.77 -2.19
N LEU A 660 -36.59 45.85 -1.36
CA LEU A 660 -36.17 44.77 -0.46
C LEU A 660 -37.29 44.30 0.48
N GLY A 661 -38.10 45.22 1.00
CA GLY A 661 -39.25 44.90 1.85
C GLY A 661 -40.33 44.10 1.12
N GLU A 662 -40.65 44.47 -0.12
CA GLU A 662 -41.63 43.79 -0.97
C GLU A 662 -41.15 42.38 -1.35
N PHE A 663 -39.91 42.25 -1.80
CA PHE A 663 -39.29 40.95 -2.10
C PHE A 663 -39.26 40.04 -0.88
N TYR A 664 -38.96 40.58 0.30
CA TYR A 664 -38.95 39.80 1.54
C TYR A 664 -40.35 39.31 1.96
N GLN A 665 -41.40 40.09 1.68
CA GLN A 665 -42.79 39.65 1.89
C GLN A 665 -43.20 38.57 0.90
N GLN A 666 -42.81 38.71 -0.37
CA GLN A 666 -43.08 37.70 -1.42
C GLN A 666 -42.41 36.34 -1.14
N LEU A 667 -41.36 36.32 -0.31
CA LEU A 667 -40.70 35.09 0.14
C LEU A 667 -41.38 34.40 1.33
N GLN A 668 -42.31 35.04 2.05
CA GLN A 668 -42.98 34.44 3.22
C GLN A 668 -43.73 33.13 2.90
N PRO A 669 -44.40 32.95 1.74
CA PRO A 669 -45.01 31.67 1.36
C PRO A 669 -44.00 30.52 1.28
N LEU A 670 -42.74 30.78 0.88
CA LEU A 670 -41.69 29.76 0.86
C LEU A 670 -41.43 29.22 2.26
N LYS A 671 -41.35 30.11 3.26
CA LYS A 671 -41.22 29.71 4.66
C LYS A 671 -42.37 28.80 5.08
N GLY A 672 -43.61 29.19 4.77
CA GLY A 672 -44.79 28.37 5.09
C GLY A 672 -44.72 26.98 4.45
N LYS A 673 -44.23 26.87 3.21
CA LYS A 673 -44.02 25.57 2.54
C LYS A 673 -42.91 24.73 3.20
N ILE A 674 -41.78 25.34 3.58
CA ILE A 674 -40.69 24.65 4.29
C ILE A 674 -41.17 24.20 5.68
N GLU A 675 -41.87 25.06 6.42
CA GLU A 675 -42.43 24.72 7.72
C GLU A 675 -43.48 23.61 7.60
N ALA A 676 -44.37 23.66 6.61
CA ALA A 676 -45.35 22.61 6.35
C ALA A 676 -44.70 21.26 6.05
N PHE A 677 -43.58 21.25 5.32
CA PHE A 677 -42.81 20.04 5.05
C PHE A 677 -42.35 19.36 6.35
N PHE A 678 -41.87 20.13 7.33
CA PHE A 678 -41.46 19.62 8.66
C PHE A 678 -42.59 19.55 9.70
N SER A 679 -43.81 20.01 9.39
CA SER A 679 -44.95 20.02 10.33
C SER A 679 -45.89 18.82 10.16
N SER A 680 -45.56 17.86 9.29
CA SER A 680 -46.35 16.64 9.12
C SER A 680 -46.27 15.73 10.36
N ALA A 681 -47.30 14.91 10.60
CA ALA A 681 -47.45 14.10 11.82
C ALA A 681 -46.24 13.18 12.11
N SER A 682 -45.47 12.81 11.10
CA SER A 682 -44.21 12.06 11.19
C SER A 682 -43.07 12.78 11.93
N HIS A 683 -43.09 14.12 12.00
CA HIS A 683 -42.06 14.93 12.67
C HIS A 683 -42.40 15.29 14.12
N ALA A 684 -43.60 14.95 14.63
CA ALA A 684 -44.07 15.36 15.96
C ALA A 684 -43.21 14.83 17.13
N ALA A 685 -42.40 13.80 16.89
CA ALA A 685 -41.50 13.19 17.88
C ALA A 685 -40.04 13.69 17.78
N TYR A 686 -39.75 14.78 17.07
CA TYR A 686 -38.40 15.38 16.99
C TYR A 686 -38.22 16.50 18.03
N ASP A 687 -36.97 16.72 18.45
CA ASP A 687 -36.60 17.89 19.26
C ASP A 687 -36.94 19.19 18.48
N PRO A 688 -37.74 20.10 19.06
CA PRO A 688 -38.07 21.40 18.43
C PRO A 688 -36.83 22.20 18.00
N ALA A 689 -35.72 22.08 18.74
CA ALA A 689 -34.47 22.75 18.38
C ALA A 689 -33.87 22.21 17.08
N LEU A 690 -33.91 20.87 16.90
CA LEU A 690 -33.43 20.20 15.69
C LEU A 690 -34.32 20.54 14.48
N VAL A 691 -35.65 20.61 14.66
CA VAL A 691 -36.57 21.02 13.59
C VAL A 691 -36.28 22.46 13.16
N ALA A 692 -36.15 23.38 14.10
CA ALA A 692 -35.82 24.78 13.82
C ALA A 692 -34.46 24.93 13.10
N GLN A 693 -33.47 24.10 13.44
CA GLN A 693 -32.19 24.04 12.74
C GLN A 693 -32.33 23.46 11.33
N SER A 694 -33.12 22.40 11.17
CA SER A 694 -33.36 21.74 9.88
C SER A 694 -34.09 22.65 8.89
N ILE A 695 -35.03 23.47 9.35
CA ILE A 695 -35.68 24.51 8.53
C ILE A 695 -34.66 25.52 8.02
N LYS A 696 -33.78 26.04 8.89
CA LYS A 696 -32.71 26.97 8.50
C LYS A 696 -31.76 26.35 7.48
N HIS A 697 -31.40 25.09 7.69
CA HIS A 697 -30.52 24.34 6.81
C HIS A 697 -31.16 24.09 5.45
N THR A 698 -32.44 23.72 5.43
CA THR A 698 -33.22 23.53 4.21
C THR A 698 -33.26 24.81 3.39
N ALA A 699 -33.61 25.95 4.00
CA ALA A 699 -33.62 27.24 3.32
C ALA A 699 -32.27 27.59 2.67
N ARG A 700 -31.15 27.36 3.37
CA ARG A 700 -29.80 27.59 2.81
C ARG A 700 -29.44 26.61 1.71
N GLN A 701 -29.78 25.33 1.85
CA GLN A 701 -29.43 24.30 0.87
C GLN A 701 -30.30 24.41 -0.39
N LEU A 702 -31.57 24.81 -0.28
CA LEU A 702 -32.42 25.13 -1.43
C LEU A 702 -31.80 26.27 -2.25
N ALA A 703 -31.37 27.33 -1.58
CA ALA A 703 -30.70 28.47 -2.22
C ALA A 703 -29.41 28.04 -2.95
N ARG A 704 -28.60 27.18 -2.32
CA ARG A 704 -27.39 26.62 -2.95
C ARG A 704 -27.70 25.67 -4.11
N ALA A 705 -28.74 24.86 -4.00
CA ALA A 705 -29.16 23.93 -5.04
C ALA A 705 -29.77 24.63 -6.26
N ALA A 706 -30.36 25.82 -6.07
CA ALA A 706 -30.88 26.65 -7.15
C ALA A 706 -29.77 27.09 -8.13
N SER A 707 -28.55 27.32 -7.63
CA SER A 707 -27.39 27.74 -8.41
C SER A 707 -26.37 26.61 -8.70
N ALA A 708 -26.62 25.37 -8.28
CA ALA A 708 -25.70 24.25 -8.47
C ALA A 708 -25.96 23.53 -9.81
N GLU A 709 -24.91 22.95 -10.41
CA GLU A 709 -25.02 22.12 -11.62
C GLU A 709 -25.92 20.89 -11.41
N SER A 710 -25.93 20.33 -10.20
CA SER A 710 -26.81 19.22 -9.80
C SER A 710 -27.46 19.51 -8.46
N SER A 711 -28.78 19.77 -8.46
CA SER A 711 -29.54 19.99 -7.23
C SER A 711 -29.48 18.79 -6.29
N THR A 712 -29.57 17.56 -6.82
CA THR A 712 -29.57 16.33 -6.01
C THR A 712 -28.31 16.15 -5.18
N SER A 713 -27.13 16.53 -5.71
CA SER A 713 -25.86 16.46 -4.98
C SER A 713 -25.86 17.28 -3.68
N VAL A 714 -26.65 18.36 -3.65
CA VAL A 714 -26.82 19.27 -2.52
C VAL A 714 -27.98 18.80 -1.63
N LEU A 715 -29.12 18.48 -2.25
CA LEU A 715 -30.37 18.15 -1.55
C LEU A 715 -30.32 16.83 -0.78
N LYS A 716 -29.54 15.85 -1.24
CA LYS A 716 -29.41 14.57 -0.54
C LYS A 716 -28.92 14.71 0.92
N ASN A 717 -28.19 15.77 1.22
CA ASN A 717 -27.72 16.04 2.59
C ASN A 717 -28.88 16.35 3.55
N LEU A 718 -29.99 16.91 3.03
CA LEU A 718 -31.18 17.20 3.83
C LEU A 718 -31.94 15.92 4.21
N LEU A 719 -31.77 14.83 3.47
CA LEU A 719 -32.42 13.55 3.80
C LEU A 719 -32.04 13.04 5.19
N LEU A 720 -30.81 13.33 5.66
CA LEU A 720 -30.37 13.00 7.01
C LEU A 720 -31.22 13.67 8.11
N THR A 721 -31.84 14.82 7.81
CA THR A 721 -32.66 15.57 8.78
C THR A 721 -34.11 15.10 8.86
N LEU A 722 -34.51 14.18 7.98
CA LEU A 722 -35.88 13.68 7.92
C LEU A 722 -36.16 12.62 9.01
N PRO A 723 -37.44 12.39 9.35
CA PRO A 723 -37.89 11.30 10.19
C PRO A 723 -37.46 9.96 9.66
N ASP A 724 -36.93 9.14 10.57
CA ASP A 724 -36.55 7.74 10.29
C ASP A 724 -35.52 7.61 9.16
N ALA A 725 -34.69 8.64 8.98
CA ALA A 725 -33.59 8.68 8.02
C ALA A 725 -32.62 7.52 8.20
N GLU A 726 -32.39 7.07 9.43
CA GLU A 726 -31.59 5.88 9.69
C GLU A 726 -32.18 4.62 9.05
N SER A 727 -33.51 4.50 9.01
CA SER A 727 -34.19 3.34 8.46
C SER A 727 -34.21 3.38 6.93
N PHE A 728 -34.72 4.46 6.32
CA PHE A 728 -34.88 4.49 4.86
C PHE A 728 -33.56 4.71 4.10
N LEU A 729 -32.54 5.28 4.74
CA LEU A 729 -31.17 5.32 4.20
C LEU A 729 -30.33 4.12 4.65
N GLY A 730 -30.86 3.18 5.45
CA GLY A 730 -30.14 1.99 5.91
C GLY A 730 -28.86 2.30 6.71
N LEU A 731 -28.87 3.34 7.55
CA LEU A 731 -27.74 3.74 8.37
C LEU A 731 -27.64 2.84 9.61
N ALA A 732 -26.43 2.41 9.95
CA ALA A 732 -26.17 1.53 11.09
C ALA A 732 -26.15 2.29 12.43
N VAL A 733 -27.14 3.14 12.71
CA VAL A 733 -27.27 3.86 13.99
C VAL A 733 -28.74 3.99 14.38
N SER A 734 -29.01 4.20 15.66
CA SER A 734 -30.37 4.53 16.11
C SER A 734 -30.72 5.98 15.73
N ARG A 735 -32.03 6.27 15.67
CA ARG A 735 -32.57 7.62 15.48
C ARG A 735 -31.97 8.64 16.46
N GLN A 736 -31.87 8.28 17.74
CA GLN A 736 -31.34 9.15 18.79
C GLN A 736 -29.87 9.52 18.57
N VAL A 737 -29.05 8.53 18.15
CA VAL A 737 -27.64 8.74 17.83
C VAL A 737 -27.50 9.66 16.62
N LEU A 738 -28.30 9.42 15.57
CA LEU A 738 -28.30 10.29 14.38
C LEU A 738 -28.67 11.73 14.75
N HIS A 739 -29.70 11.94 15.58
CA HIS A 739 -30.12 13.28 16.04
C HIS A 739 -29.00 13.99 16.78
N THR A 740 -28.29 13.28 17.65
CA THR A 740 -27.17 13.85 18.41
C THR A 740 -26.07 14.37 17.48
N PHE A 741 -25.75 13.62 16.42
CA PHE A 741 -24.76 14.04 15.42
C PHE A 741 -25.27 15.12 14.45
N LEU A 742 -26.58 15.21 14.21
CA LEU A 742 -27.16 16.33 13.45
C LEU A 742 -27.09 17.65 14.22
N GLN A 743 -27.30 17.59 15.54
CA GLN A 743 -27.16 18.75 16.43
C GLN A 743 -25.69 19.16 16.60
N ASN A 744 -24.78 18.19 16.64
CA ASN A 744 -23.35 18.39 16.82
C ASN A 744 -22.51 17.72 15.70
N PRO A 745 -22.55 18.23 14.45
CA PRO A 745 -21.85 17.62 13.32
C PRO A 745 -20.34 17.49 13.52
N GLU A 746 -19.74 18.40 14.30
CA GLU A 746 -18.33 18.41 14.65
C GLU A 746 -17.90 17.19 15.49
N TRP A 747 -18.84 16.50 16.15
CA TRP A 747 -18.54 15.26 16.89
C TRP A 747 -18.25 14.09 15.96
N LEU A 748 -18.65 14.14 14.67
CA LEU A 748 -18.32 13.07 13.72
C LEU A 748 -16.89 13.20 13.20
N ASN A 749 -16.53 14.38 12.69
CA ASN A 749 -15.23 14.66 12.08
C ASN A 749 -14.86 16.15 12.23
N SER A 750 -13.57 16.44 12.37
CA SER A 750 -13.03 17.79 12.54
C SER A 750 -13.21 18.70 11.33
N ASP A 751 -13.48 18.13 10.15
CA ASP A 751 -13.78 18.91 8.93
C ASP A 751 -15.18 19.56 8.98
N GLN A 752 -16.04 19.19 9.93
CA GLN A 752 -17.38 19.77 10.11
C GLN A 752 -17.35 20.89 11.14
N GLY A 753 -17.99 22.02 10.82
CA GLY A 753 -18.13 23.15 11.74
C GLY A 753 -19.34 23.00 12.68
N PRO A 754 -19.32 23.65 13.86
CA PRO A 754 -20.45 23.63 14.78
C PRO A 754 -21.70 24.23 14.12
N GLY A 755 -22.82 23.53 14.26
CA GLY A 755 -24.10 23.93 13.66
C GLY A 755 -24.12 23.92 12.13
N SER A 756 -23.14 23.30 11.46
CA SER A 756 -23.15 23.12 9.99
C SER A 756 -24.19 22.09 9.53
N VAL A 757 -24.37 21.95 8.21
CA VAL A 757 -25.20 20.87 7.66
C VAL A 757 -24.35 19.63 7.56
N LEU A 758 -24.74 18.56 8.28
CA LEU A 758 -24.10 17.27 8.11
C LEU A 758 -24.34 16.76 6.69
N LYS A 759 -23.26 16.44 5.96
CA LYS A 759 -23.33 15.98 4.57
C LYS A 759 -23.47 14.46 4.52
N LEU A 760 -24.28 13.96 3.59
CA LEU A 760 -24.40 12.52 3.28
C LEU A 760 -23.24 12.12 2.35
N THR A 761 -22.15 11.67 2.97
CA THR A 761 -20.89 11.30 2.29
C THR A 761 -20.45 9.90 2.70
N LEU A 762 -19.54 9.30 1.93
CA LEU A 762 -18.92 8.02 2.29
C LEU A 762 -18.29 8.09 3.69
N HIS A 763 -17.63 9.20 4.03
CA HIS A 763 -17.07 9.43 5.37
C HIS A 763 -18.14 9.38 6.47
N THR A 764 -19.28 10.03 6.25
CA THR A 764 -20.39 10.04 7.21
C THR A 764 -20.95 8.62 7.41
N VAL A 765 -21.27 7.91 6.32
CA VAL A 765 -21.80 6.54 6.37
C VAL A 765 -20.80 5.59 7.04
N TYR A 766 -19.52 5.70 6.68
CA TYR A 766 -18.44 4.94 7.31
C TYR A 766 -18.41 5.17 8.81
N LEU A 767 -18.33 6.43 9.27
CA LEU A 767 -18.24 6.73 10.69
C LEU A 767 -19.48 6.29 11.47
N LEU A 768 -20.69 6.47 10.93
CA LEU A 768 -21.90 5.97 11.56
C LEU A 768 -21.85 4.44 11.73
N ARG A 769 -21.31 3.71 10.74
CA ARG A 769 -21.07 2.27 10.90
C ARG A 769 -20.01 1.98 11.96
N ARG A 770 -18.91 2.73 11.99
CA ARG A 770 -17.86 2.58 13.03
C ARG A 770 -18.37 2.87 14.44
N PHE A 771 -19.35 3.75 14.60
CA PHE A 771 -20.04 3.94 15.88
C PHE A 771 -20.68 2.64 16.35
N HIS A 772 -21.43 1.97 15.47
CA HIS A 772 -22.06 0.69 15.79
C HIS A 772 -21.04 -0.42 16.01
N ASP A 773 -20.02 -0.53 15.17
CA ASP A 773 -18.94 -1.51 15.35
C ASP A 773 -18.24 -1.32 16.72
N CYS A 774 -18.11 -0.08 17.20
CA CYS A 774 -17.56 0.22 18.52
C CYS A 774 -18.43 -0.34 19.66
N LEU A 775 -19.75 -0.22 19.55
CA LEU A 775 -20.69 -0.77 20.53
C LEU A 775 -20.60 -2.29 20.57
N ASP A 776 -20.64 -2.92 19.40
CA ASP A 776 -20.67 -4.38 19.27
C ASP A 776 -19.35 -5.02 19.69
N THR A 777 -18.22 -4.47 19.22
CA THR A 777 -16.88 -5.03 19.51
C THR A 777 -16.52 -4.93 20.98
N TYR A 778 -16.97 -3.89 21.68
CA TYR A 778 -16.58 -3.61 23.07
C TYR A 778 -17.73 -3.75 24.08
N GLY A 779 -18.92 -4.18 23.64
CA GLY A 779 -20.09 -4.36 24.50
C GLY A 779 -20.54 -3.06 25.19
N LEU A 780 -20.40 -1.92 24.51
CA LEU A 780 -20.71 -0.59 25.06
C LEU A 780 -22.16 -0.20 24.78
N SER A 781 -22.76 0.62 25.66
CA SER A 781 -24.04 1.26 25.39
C SER A 781 -23.87 2.56 24.60
N GLN A 782 -24.90 2.94 23.83
CA GLN A 782 -24.94 4.22 23.09
C GLN A 782 -24.70 5.41 24.01
N ASP A 783 -25.32 5.42 25.19
CA ASP A 783 -25.18 6.47 26.20
C ASP A 783 -23.75 6.61 26.73
N THR A 784 -23.01 5.50 26.82
CA THR A 784 -21.61 5.52 27.29
C THR A 784 -20.72 6.29 26.32
N VAL A 785 -20.88 6.02 25.02
CA VAL A 785 -20.09 6.67 23.96
C VAL A 785 -20.52 8.12 23.75
N LEU A 786 -21.82 8.39 23.69
CA LEU A 786 -22.34 9.77 23.58
C LEU A 786 -21.99 10.61 24.81
N GLY A 787 -22.08 10.03 26.00
CA GLY A 787 -21.68 10.68 27.25
C GLY A 787 -20.17 10.93 27.35
N TYR A 788 -19.34 10.19 26.61
CA TYR A 788 -17.93 10.54 26.44
C TYR A 788 -17.78 11.81 25.59
N PHE A 789 -18.43 11.88 24.42
CA PHE A 789 -18.35 13.06 23.55
C PHE A 789 -18.92 14.32 24.20
N GLN A 790 -20.02 14.20 24.94
CA GLN A 790 -20.58 15.31 25.73
C GLN A 790 -19.55 15.85 26.74
N HIS A 791 -18.82 14.96 27.42
CA HIS A 791 -17.77 15.37 28.35
C HIS A 791 -16.56 15.97 27.63
N ALA A 792 -16.16 15.40 26.49
CA ALA A 792 -15.02 15.86 25.70
C ALA A 792 -15.21 17.28 25.13
N HIS A 793 -16.46 17.67 24.85
CA HIS A 793 -16.83 19.01 24.36
C HIS A 793 -17.36 19.95 25.45
N SER A 794 -17.29 19.54 26.72
CA SER A 794 -17.71 20.39 27.84
C SER A 794 -16.78 21.61 27.95
N PRO A 795 -17.29 22.81 28.30
CA PRO A 795 -16.48 24.03 28.41
C PRO A 795 -15.40 23.95 29.50
N SER A 796 -15.57 23.08 30.51
CA SER A 796 -14.52 22.75 31.46
C SER A 796 -13.49 21.85 30.79
N THR A 797 -12.23 22.29 30.66
CA THR A 797 -11.16 21.47 30.07
C THR A 797 -11.09 20.13 30.79
N PRO A 798 -11.43 19.00 30.12
CA PRO A 798 -11.38 17.70 30.76
C PRO A 798 -9.92 17.38 31.09
N ASP A 799 -9.68 16.85 32.30
CA ASP A 799 -8.37 16.33 32.68
C ASP A 799 -7.96 15.26 31.65
N PRO A 800 -6.85 15.45 30.91
CA PRO A 800 -6.39 14.47 29.91
C PRO A 800 -6.24 13.08 30.50
N ALA A 801 -5.79 12.95 31.76
CA ALA A 801 -5.62 11.67 32.41
C ALA A 801 -6.97 10.95 32.61
N HIS A 802 -7.99 11.69 33.05
CA HIS A 802 -9.34 11.16 33.19
C HIS A 802 -9.93 10.72 31.85
N ALA A 803 -9.76 11.52 30.80
CA ALA A 803 -10.21 11.19 29.45
C ALA A 803 -9.53 9.93 28.90
N HIS A 804 -8.21 9.79 29.10
CA HIS A 804 -7.46 8.59 28.72
C HIS A 804 -7.93 7.36 29.49
N HIS A 805 -8.17 7.48 30.80
CA HIS A 805 -8.66 6.37 31.61
C HIS A 805 -10.06 5.91 31.18
N ARG A 806 -10.96 6.86 30.86
CA ARG A 806 -12.30 6.55 30.36
C ARG A 806 -12.25 5.82 29.02
N LEU A 807 -11.45 6.32 28.07
CA LEU A 807 -11.22 5.65 26.78
C LEU A 807 -10.59 4.27 26.95
N ALA A 808 -9.60 4.12 27.83
CA ALA A 808 -8.96 2.85 28.14
C ALA A 808 -9.96 1.83 28.70
N THR A 809 -10.87 2.27 29.57
CA THR A 809 -11.94 1.44 30.11
C THR A 809 -12.93 1.02 29.03
N MET A 810 -13.39 1.97 28.20
CA MET A 810 -14.32 1.71 27.09
C MET A 810 -13.72 0.73 26.07
N LEU A 811 -12.46 0.95 25.73
CA LEU A 811 -11.73 0.16 24.76
C LEU A 811 -10.92 -0.95 25.42
N GLY A 812 -11.23 -1.46 26.62
CA GLY A 812 -10.48 -2.55 27.27
C GLY A 812 -8.95 -2.56 27.04
N TRP A 813 -8.32 -1.39 27.13
CA TRP A 813 -6.92 -1.12 26.80
C TRP A 813 -6.25 -0.44 27.98
N THR A 814 -4.92 -0.28 27.97
CA THR A 814 -4.24 0.41 29.08
C THR A 814 -4.26 1.93 28.87
N PRO A 815 -4.41 2.75 29.94
CA PRO A 815 -4.34 4.21 29.81
C PRO A 815 -3.01 4.71 29.23
N GLY A 816 -1.92 3.98 29.49
CA GLY A 816 -0.60 4.27 28.93
C GLY A 816 -0.56 4.13 27.42
N GLU A 817 -1.10 3.03 26.88
CA GLU A 817 -1.15 2.82 25.43
C GLU A 817 -2.09 3.81 24.73
N VAL A 818 -3.25 4.08 25.31
CA VAL A 818 -4.18 5.10 24.80
C VAL A 818 -3.50 6.46 24.71
N LYS A 819 -2.74 6.85 25.74
CA LYS A 819 -1.97 8.10 25.73
C LYS A 819 -0.99 8.16 24.56
N GLN A 820 -0.22 7.09 24.32
CA GLN A 820 0.78 7.05 23.24
C GLN A 820 0.15 7.27 21.86
N VAL A 821 -1.01 6.66 21.61
CA VAL A 821 -1.76 6.84 20.37
C VAL A 821 -2.26 8.28 20.26
N ILE A 822 -2.90 8.81 21.31
CA ILE A 822 -3.48 10.15 21.30
C ILE A 822 -2.42 11.24 21.07
N GLU A 823 -1.18 11.04 21.52
CA GLU A 823 -0.09 12.01 21.30
C GLU A 823 0.20 12.27 19.81
N ARG A 824 -0.18 11.38 18.89
CA ARG A 824 -0.06 11.56 17.44
C ARG A 824 -1.27 12.23 16.80
N LEU A 825 -2.40 12.37 17.49
CA LEU A 825 -3.56 13.08 16.96
C LEU A 825 -3.31 14.59 16.88
N PRO A 826 -3.84 15.27 15.85
CA PRO A 826 -3.98 16.72 15.86
C PRO A 826 -4.74 17.18 17.11
N GLY A 827 -4.13 18.07 17.90
CA GLY A 827 -4.72 18.56 19.15
C GLY A 827 -4.61 17.62 20.36
N LYS A 828 -3.98 16.44 20.21
CA LYS A 828 -3.70 15.47 21.30
C LYS A 828 -4.92 15.09 22.14
N ARG A 829 -6.10 15.02 21.50
CA ARG A 829 -7.39 14.73 22.15
C ARG A 829 -8.34 14.01 21.22
N VAL A 830 -9.12 13.09 21.77
CA VAL A 830 -10.23 12.42 21.08
C VAL A 830 -11.50 13.22 21.34
N HIS A 831 -11.93 14.00 20.35
CA HIS A 831 -13.20 14.72 20.42
C HIS A 831 -14.15 14.30 19.29
N THR A 832 -13.66 13.65 18.24
CA THR A 832 -14.50 13.19 17.13
C THR A 832 -14.60 11.68 17.07
N LEU A 833 -15.63 11.18 16.41
CA LEU A 833 -15.77 9.77 16.10
C LEU A 833 -14.67 9.29 15.14
N ALA A 834 -14.19 10.14 14.24
CA ALA A 834 -13.01 9.84 13.42
C ALA A 834 -11.74 9.61 14.27
N HIS A 835 -11.55 10.36 15.35
CA HIS A 835 -10.44 10.14 16.28
C HIS A 835 -10.62 8.81 17.05
N LEU A 836 -11.84 8.52 17.48
CA LEU A 836 -12.16 7.27 18.17
C LEU A 836 -11.95 6.05 17.26
N ASP A 837 -12.40 6.11 16.01
CA ASP A 837 -12.16 5.06 15.00
C ASP A 837 -10.65 4.80 14.82
N TRP A 838 -9.85 5.86 14.73
CA TRP A 838 -8.41 5.68 14.61
C TRP A 838 -7.80 4.96 15.81
N LEU A 839 -8.22 5.28 17.04
CA LEU A 839 -7.83 4.53 18.25
C LEU A 839 -8.23 3.05 18.16
N MET A 840 -9.44 2.77 17.67
CA MET A 840 -9.91 1.39 17.49
C MET A 840 -9.06 0.61 16.49
N ARG A 841 -8.70 1.22 15.35
CA ARG A 841 -7.81 0.60 14.34
C ARG A 841 -6.40 0.37 14.88
N CYS A 842 -5.87 1.31 15.67
CA CYS A 842 -4.59 1.14 16.38
C CYS A 842 -4.65 -0.02 17.37
N ARG A 843 -5.70 -0.11 18.20
CA ARG A 843 -5.87 -1.22 19.14
C ARG A 843 -5.98 -2.56 18.43
N GLU A 844 -6.77 -2.63 17.36
CA GLU A 844 -6.93 -3.87 16.62
C GLU A 844 -5.62 -4.32 15.95
N THR A 845 -4.85 -3.38 15.40
CA THR A 845 -3.55 -3.69 14.80
C THR A 845 -2.51 -4.09 15.86
N ALA A 846 -2.52 -3.46 17.03
CA ALA A 846 -1.69 -3.84 18.17
C ALA A 846 -2.02 -5.27 18.63
N ARG A 847 -3.30 -5.62 18.71
CA ARG A 847 -3.77 -6.99 19.04
C ARG A 847 -3.30 -8.02 18.01
N LEU A 848 -3.43 -7.73 16.72
CA LEU A 848 -3.04 -8.65 15.64
C LEU A 848 -1.53 -8.88 15.57
N THR A 849 -0.73 -7.87 15.89
CA THR A 849 0.74 -7.95 15.83
C THR A 849 1.37 -8.43 17.14
N GLY A 850 0.69 -8.23 18.26
CA GLY A 850 1.23 -8.40 19.61
C GLY A 850 2.12 -7.24 20.06
N LEU A 851 2.17 -6.15 19.29
CA LEU A 851 2.97 -4.96 19.61
C LEU A 851 2.26 -4.04 20.60
N SER A 852 3.05 -3.35 21.42
CA SER A 852 2.56 -2.18 22.16
C SER A 852 2.19 -1.04 21.22
N ALA A 853 1.32 -0.13 21.66
CA ALA A 853 0.96 1.07 20.88
C ALA A 853 2.18 1.88 20.41
N GLU A 854 3.17 2.08 21.29
CA GLU A 854 4.37 2.85 20.98
C GLU A 854 5.20 2.16 19.88
N THR A 855 5.44 0.87 20.04
CA THR A 855 6.20 0.09 19.05
C THR A 855 5.47 -0.03 17.72
N LEU A 856 4.14 -0.14 17.73
CA LEU A 856 3.33 -0.14 16.52
C LEU A 856 3.47 1.18 15.73
N LEU A 857 3.42 2.31 16.42
CA LEU A 857 3.64 3.63 15.80
C LEU A 857 5.08 3.75 15.28
N GLN A 858 6.07 3.27 16.03
CA GLN A 858 7.46 3.20 15.56
C GLN A 858 7.61 2.31 14.32
N ALA A 859 6.92 1.16 14.26
CA ALA A 859 6.93 0.24 13.13
C ALA A 859 6.37 0.89 11.85
N ALA A 860 5.28 1.65 11.97
CA ALA A 860 4.68 2.39 10.85
C ALA A 860 5.52 3.59 10.40
N ASP A 861 6.43 4.08 11.26
CA ASP A 861 7.33 5.20 11.01
C ASP A 861 8.73 4.77 10.51
N LEU A 862 8.98 3.46 10.34
CA LEU A 862 10.26 2.93 9.92
C LEU A 862 10.66 3.47 8.53
N PRO A 863 11.88 4.01 8.36
CA PRO A 863 12.34 4.47 7.06
C PRO A 863 12.74 3.28 6.18
N ALA A 864 12.29 3.28 4.91
CA ALA A 864 12.67 2.23 3.96
C ALA A 864 14.11 2.38 3.44
N ALA A 865 14.71 3.58 3.56
CA ALA A 865 16.00 3.92 2.98
C ALA A 865 17.22 3.68 3.89
N TYR A 866 17.06 3.49 5.20
CA TYR A 866 18.20 3.18 6.07
C TYR A 866 17.81 2.40 7.31
N THR A 867 18.75 1.61 7.82
CA THR A 867 18.58 0.87 9.07
C THR A 867 18.91 1.78 10.24
N SER A 868 17.91 2.08 11.07
CA SER A 868 17.99 2.94 12.25
C SER A 868 17.92 2.12 13.53
N GLU A 869 18.11 2.77 14.69
CA GLU A 869 17.92 2.09 15.97
C GLU A 869 16.46 1.63 16.17
N ALA A 870 15.49 2.35 15.58
CA ALA A 870 14.09 1.97 15.59
C ALA A 870 13.85 0.60 14.92
N TRP A 871 14.58 0.26 13.86
CA TRP A 871 14.50 -1.07 13.24
C TRP A 871 14.86 -2.19 14.23
N LYS A 872 15.89 -1.99 15.05
CA LYS A 872 16.31 -2.99 16.06
C LYS A 872 15.28 -3.10 17.19
N GLN A 873 14.76 -1.97 17.66
CA GLN A 873 13.75 -1.93 18.71
C GLN A 873 12.46 -2.64 18.26
N VAL A 874 11.97 -2.33 17.06
CA VAL A 874 10.78 -2.98 16.49
C VAL A 874 11.03 -4.46 16.26
N GLY A 875 12.19 -4.85 15.69
CA GLY A 875 12.55 -6.25 15.48
C GLY A 875 12.61 -7.07 16.77
N ALA A 876 13.24 -6.52 17.81
CA ALA A 876 13.33 -7.18 19.11
C ALA A 876 11.95 -7.30 19.79
N ALA A 877 11.13 -6.25 19.73
CA ALA A 877 9.79 -6.25 20.30
C ALA A 877 8.86 -7.25 19.59
N LEU A 878 8.95 -7.34 18.26
CA LEU A 878 8.19 -8.31 17.47
C LEU A 878 8.60 -9.76 17.78
N MET A 879 9.90 -10.03 17.97
CA MET A 879 10.40 -11.35 18.37
C MET A 879 9.99 -11.73 19.80
N ALA A 880 9.76 -10.74 20.67
CA ALA A 880 9.32 -10.95 22.05
C ALA A 880 7.78 -10.99 22.18
N ALA A 881 7.05 -10.57 21.15
CA ALA A 881 5.60 -10.54 21.16
C ALA A 881 5.05 -11.98 21.22
N PRO A 882 3.98 -12.23 22.00
CA PRO A 882 3.36 -13.55 22.05
C PRO A 882 2.86 -13.96 20.65
N HIS A 883 3.16 -15.20 20.26
CA HIS A 883 2.75 -15.79 18.99
C HIS A 883 1.30 -16.30 19.03
#